data_AF-U1PQ55-F1
#
_entry.id   AF-U1PQ55-F1
#
_cell.length_a   1.000
_cell.length_b   1.000
_cell.length_c   1.000
_cell.angle_alpha   90.00
_cell.angle_beta   90.00
_cell.angle_gamma   90.00
#
_symmetry.space_group_name_H-M   'P 1'
#
loop_
_entity.id
_entity.type
_entity.pdbx_description
1 polymer ?
#
loop_
_entity_poly.entity_id
_entity_poly.type
_entity_poly.pdbx_seq_one_letter_code
_entity_poly.pdbx_strand_id
1 'polypeptide(L)'
;MQRRSFLASLGVSTAAVGGIGATTTETRARSVVSRLVFESTSSLLDADGGELTDDSLITVYAEPTASNEDGDTAGDAVVYGDGTPIPLAAVDGRVGGFGSQLVTDGTNFRAGNEEFLLNVWDDLIGGGTVLYDESHDSYNSLGDFSNLANYASRRGSYTVTATQDLPADLSGADAVMITSPSTAFTSTELSALSSFASNGGVVLLHDTADYQDVDETANLDEVAAALGVGFRFNDDQVTDFDNNDGEFFAPTTTEFNWSFPYFADRPGMGIDPTTSHSVDIVEVIDGDTPVVRFDSGREISVRLVGIDTPEKASNAQFETVAEWEGIESRSYLETWANNATQFGRDELSGKQVTLEFDEAEDGIFDAFGRLLGYIRYDATGDGTRNARYNLRAVEDGYARVYDSNFDFHSEFIDAERTARADGVGLWGQSDPANTTADRNRDADDLYLPTPEAIRTDTGRLDRSRAPVVTESSATQSGGFVSYSSDVPVVGVDESSRVGAVGSPLIDYDYEAAEGYAVDTSTYENFVVLTNLIDYLSNATGRVVMDCAHGQFAGGGSLDPEDTAYYQRFLEGVGVDFESIAELTVSRLSGARALLVGAPPKSFSASELDAIQTFRDNGGAVILFGSSEAGDAGRDNLERLSYALGSDLRFNGGSVTDTTNNLNDDQTVPTTTVFDTSYPLFSAVDGAGGGDTGSIAVQSVNADAAGDEYSNLNDEYVVFENPASAGIDLTGYAVEDAAGNRYEFPSGFTLAGGATVTLRSGTGTDTDTELYWGGGSPVWNNSGDTVLVFDDTGSQVVSYSY
;
A
#
# COMPACT_ATOMS: atom_id res chain seq x y z
N MET A 1 0.22 14.25 -3.35
CA MET A 1 -0.40 12.91 -3.37
C MET A 1 0.75 11.94 -3.17
N GLN A 2 0.86 11.40 -1.96
CA GLN A 2 1.92 10.47 -1.57
C GLN A 2 1.70 9.12 -2.25
N ARG A 3 2.74 8.34 -2.51
CA ARG A 3 2.60 6.96 -3.01
C ARG A 3 1.86 6.09 -2.00
N ARG A 4 1.98 6.37 -0.70
CA ARG A 4 1.03 5.95 0.32
C ARG A 4 -0.41 6.34 -0.05
N SER A 5 -0.77 7.58 -0.37
CA SER A 5 -2.12 7.86 -0.91
C SER A 5 -2.45 7.15 -2.25
N PHE A 6 -1.45 6.69 -3.01
CA PHE A 6 -1.61 5.91 -4.24
C PHE A 6 -1.80 4.40 -4.02
N LEU A 7 -1.21 3.85 -2.94
CA LEU A 7 -1.21 2.44 -2.56
C LEU A 7 -2.09 2.20 -1.30
N ALA A 8 -1.97 3.00 -0.26
CA ALA A 8 -2.77 3.04 0.98
C ALA A 8 -4.22 3.56 0.81
N SER A 9 -4.66 3.87 -0.41
CA SER A 9 -6.07 4.03 -0.71
C SER A 9 -6.87 2.69 -0.63
N LEU A 10 -6.21 1.66 -0.06
CA LEU A 10 -6.59 0.27 0.13
C LEU A 10 -7.09 -0.11 1.54
N GLY A 11 -7.42 0.84 2.42
CA GLY A 11 -7.82 0.46 3.79
C GLY A 11 -8.61 1.51 4.56
N VAL A 12 -9.86 1.79 4.15
CA VAL A 12 -10.85 2.37 5.07
C VAL A 12 -11.76 1.24 5.56
N SER A 13 -11.68 1.00 6.86
CA SER A 13 -12.43 -0.01 7.59
C SER A 13 -13.94 0.08 7.34
N THR A 14 -14.49 -0.90 6.61
CA THR A 14 -15.93 -1.19 6.63
C THR A 14 -16.22 -2.20 7.73
N ALA A 15 -17.10 -1.84 8.66
CA ALA A 15 -17.52 -2.72 9.74
C ALA A 15 -18.30 -3.91 9.16
N ALA A 16 -17.72 -5.11 9.24
CA ALA A 16 -18.37 -6.35 8.84
C ALA A 16 -19.65 -6.60 9.67
N VAL A 17 -20.81 -6.51 9.03
CA VAL A 17 -22.07 -7.03 9.59
C VAL A 17 -22.20 -8.50 9.20
N GLY A 18 -22.19 -9.37 10.21
CA GLY A 18 -22.16 -10.82 10.06
C GLY A 18 -23.30 -11.41 9.24
N GLY A 19 -22.94 -12.28 8.29
CA GLY A 19 -23.87 -13.08 7.50
C GLY A 19 -24.61 -14.12 8.34
N ILE A 20 -25.94 -14.13 8.23
CA ILE A 20 -26.78 -15.22 8.73
C ILE A 20 -27.04 -16.18 7.57
N GLY A 21 -26.47 -17.39 7.68
CA GLY A 21 -26.77 -18.50 6.78
C GLY A 21 -28.22 -18.97 6.93
N ALA A 22 -28.91 -19.13 5.80
CA ALA A 22 -30.15 -19.91 5.74
C ALA A 22 -30.16 -20.78 4.47
N THR A 23 -30.26 -22.09 4.71
CA THR A 23 -30.31 -23.14 3.70
C THR A 23 -31.56 -23.10 2.82
N THR A 24 -31.31 -23.34 1.53
CA THR A 24 -32.20 -23.60 0.39
C THR A 24 -33.58 -24.23 0.65
N THR A 25 -34.60 -23.66 0.00
CA THR A 25 -35.62 -24.43 -0.77
C THR A 25 -36.16 -23.53 -1.89
N GLU A 26 -35.99 -23.98 -3.15
CA GLU A 26 -36.43 -23.27 -4.35
C GLU A 26 -37.95 -23.05 -4.39
N THR A 27 -38.32 -21.78 -4.48
CA THR A 27 -39.34 -21.27 -5.41
C THR A 27 -38.69 -20.03 -5.98
N ARG A 28 -38.43 -19.93 -7.30
CA ARG A 28 -37.83 -18.72 -7.91
C ARG A 28 -38.77 -17.54 -7.67
N ALA A 29 -38.60 -16.87 -6.52
CA ALA A 29 -39.03 -15.50 -6.33
C ALA A 29 -38.29 -14.68 -7.39
N ARG A 30 -39.02 -13.80 -8.07
CA ARG A 30 -38.41 -12.81 -8.96
C ARG A 30 -37.48 -11.97 -8.07
N SER A 31 -36.18 -11.89 -8.37
CA SER A 31 -35.32 -11.00 -7.61
C SER A 31 -35.80 -9.56 -7.81
N VAL A 32 -35.69 -8.77 -6.76
CA VAL A 32 -36.03 -7.34 -6.76
C VAL A 32 -34.79 -6.57 -6.36
N VAL A 33 -34.68 -5.33 -6.84
CA VAL A 33 -33.63 -4.40 -6.41
C VAL A 33 -33.74 -4.28 -4.91
N SER A 34 -32.65 -4.52 -4.18
CA SER A 34 -32.70 -4.60 -2.71
C SER A 34 -32.52 -3.25 -2.02
N ARG A 35 -31.85 -2.30 -2.68
CA ARG A 35 -31.50 -0.96 -2.19
C ARG A 35 -31.13 -0.08 -3.39
N LEU A 36 -31.19 1.24 -3.28
CA LEU A 36 -30.59 2.17 -4.25
C LEU A 36 -29.60 3.09 -3.55
N VAL A 37 -28.59 3.58 -4.27
CA VAL A 37 -27.67 4.63 -3.80
C VAL A 37 -27.95 5.91 -4.58
N PHE A 38 -28.10 7.04 -3.89
CA PHE A 38 -28.29 8.34 -4.52
C PHE A 38 -27.11 9.24 -4.15
N GLU A 39 -25.94 8.97 -4.76
CA GLU A 39 -24.72 9.74 -4.54
C GLU A 39 -24.91 11.19 -5.00
N SER A 40 -24.53 12.14 -4.13
CA SER A 40 -24.60 13.58 -4.37
C SER A 40 -25.96 13.99 -4.93
N THR A 41 -27.03 13.62 -4.23
CA THR A 41 -28.40 13.82 -4.71
C THR A 41 -29.04 15.10 -4.19
N SER A 42 -29.81 15.76 -5.05
CA SER A 42 -30.87 16.67 -4.65
C SER A 42 -32.16 15.89 -4.35
N SER A 43 -33.09 16.54 -3.66
CA SER A 43 -34.49 16.11 -3.58
C SER A 43 -35.31 16.73 -4.71
N LEU A 44 -36.55 16.28 -4.86
CA LEU A 44 -37.49 16.83 -5.85
C LEU A 44 -38.51 17.74 -5.18
N LEU A 45 -39.05 18.72 -5.91
CA LEU A 45 -40.14 19.61 -5.47
C LEU A 45 -41.36 19.48 -6.39
N ASP A 46 -42.50 19.99 -5.94
CA ASP A 46 -43.67 20.13 -6.81
C ASP A 46 -43.44 21.21 -7.87
N ALA A 47 -44.26 21.23 -8.92
CA ALA A 47 -44.13 22.20 -10.02
C ALA A 47 -44.22 23.68 -9.57
N ASP A 48 -44.77 23.97 -8.38
CA ASP A 48 -44.87 25.32 -7.82
C ASP A 48 -43.67 25.67 -6.90
N GLY A 49 -42.72 24.75 -6.69
CA GLY A 49 -41.56 24.92 -5.81
C GLY A 49 -41.84 24.62 -4.33
N GLY A 50 -42.88 23.86 -4.03
CA GLY A 50 -43.19 23.34 -2.68
C GLY A 50 -42.77 21.88 -2.49
N GLU A 51 -43.06 21.33 -1.31
CA GLU A 51 -42.83 19.91 -1.00
C GLU A 51 -43.66 19.00 -1.94
N LEU A 52 -42.97 18.14 -2.71
CA LEU A 52 -43.60 17.13 -3.55
C LEU A 52 -44.15 15.99 -2.69
N THR A 53 -45.47 15.91 -2.61
CA THR A 53 -46.20 14.90 -1.81
C THR A 53 -47.16 14.05 -2.63
N ASP A 54 -47.21 14.26 -3.96
CA ASP A 54 -48.03 13.46 -4.86
C ASP A 54 -47.38 12.10 -5.15
N ASP A 55 -47.76 11.10 -4.37
CA ASP A 55 -47.30 9.71 -4.49
C ASP A 55 -47.61 9.06 -5.85
N SER A 56 -48.46 9.68 -6.69
CA SER A 56 -48.66 9.19 -8.07
C SER A 56 -47.53 9.56 -9.03
N LEU A 57 -46.62 10.44 -8.61
CA LEU A 57 -45.42 10.84 -9.35
C LEU A 57 -44.14 10.23 -8.75
N ILE A 58 -44.07 10.12 -7.42
CA ILE A 58 -42.84 9.76 -6.71
C ILE A 58 -42.57 8.26 -6.78
N THR A 59 -41.38 7.88 -7.25
CA THR A 59 -40.97 6.49 -7.42
C THR A 59 -40.10 5.99 -6.27
N VAL A 60 -39.26 6.85 -5.70
CA VAL A 60 -38.30 6.52 -4.63
C VAL A 60 -38.24 7.66 -3.64
N TYR A 61 -38.23 7.32 -2.35
CA TYR A 61 -38.02 8.25 -1.24
C TYR A 61 -36.66 7.99 -0.58
N ALA A 62 -36.11 8.98 0.12
CA ALA A 62 -35.01 8.78 1.05
C ALA A 62 -35.47 8.01 2.30
N GLU A 63 -34.53 7.40 3.02
CA GLU A 63 -34.83 6.78 4.32
C GLU A 63 -35.30 7.83 5.33
N PRO A 64 -36.11 7.47 6.34
CA PRO A 64 -36.59 8.42 7.35
C PRO A 64 -35.49 9.07 8.22
N THR A 65 -34.26 8.54 8.17
CA THR A 65 -33.06 9.08 8.82
C THR A 65 -32.39 10.19 8.01
N ALA A 66 -32.69 10.27 6.71
CA ALA A 66 -32.11 11.27 5.84
C ALA A 66 -32.68 12.66 6.14
N SER A 67 -31.86 13.68 5.87
CA SER A 67 -32.23 15.09 5.92
C SER A 67 -31.82 15.77 4.63
N ASN A 68 -32.52 16.83 4.24
CA ASN A 68 -32.04 17.72 3.21
C ASN A 68 -31.62 19.06 3.79
N GLU A 69 -30.56 19.63 3.23
CA GLU A 69 -29.99 20.90 3.66
C GLU A 69 -29.60 21.78 2.49
N ASP A 70 -29.54 23.07 2.75
CA ASP A 70 -28.97 24.08 1.88
C ASP A 70 -27.43 23.94 1.93
N GLY A 71 -26.85 23.37 0.88
CA GLY A 71 -25.44 22.97 0.83
C GLY A 71 -24.46 24.15 0.68
N ASP A 72 -24.93 25.29 0.21
CA ASP A 72 -24.11 26.43 -0.19
C ASP A 72 -24.39 27.72 0.61
N THR A 73 -25.48 27.73 1.39
CA THR A 73 -25.97 28.82 2.26
C THR A 73 -26.61 30.02 1.53
N ALA A 74 -26.93 29.90 0.24
CA ALA A 74 -27.60 30.93 -0.57
C ALA A 74 -29.08 31.13 -0.22
N GLY A 75 -29.73 30.12 0.38
CA GLY A 75 -31.10 30.18 0.89
C GLY A 75 -32.19 29.96 -0.16
N ASP A 76 -31.88 29.27 -1.25
CA ASP A 76 -32.75 28.82 -2.34
C ASP A 76 -33.23 27.37 -2.19
N ALA A 77 -32.57 26.57 -1.35
CA ALA A 77 -33.02 25.24 -0.97
C ALA A 77 -34.39 25.25 -0.24
N VAL A 78 -35.27 24.33 -0.61
CA VAL A 78 -36.50 24.05 0.15
C VAL A 78 -36.26 22.91 1.12
N VAL A 79 -36.13 23.22 2.41
CA VAL A 79 -36.00 22.19 3.46
C VAL A 79 -37.35 21.53 3.73
N TYR A 80 -37.41 20.20 3.59
CA TYR A 80 -38.60 19.42 3.88
C TYR A 80 -38.91 19.43 5.39
N GLY A 81 -40.18 19.54 5.74
CA GLY A 81 -40.63 19.55 7.12
C GLY A 81 -40.40 18.22 7.85
N ASP A 82 -40.20 18.30 9.17
CA ASP A 82 -40.01 17.13 10.04
C ASP A 82 -41.05 16.02 9.77
N GLY A 83 -40.58 14.86 9.33
CA GLY A 83 -41.40 13.67 9.07
C GLY A 83 -42.13 13.65 7.73
N THR A 84 -41.91 14.65 6.86
CA THR A 84 -42.30 14.58 5.46
C THR A 84 -41.26 13.74 4.69
N PRO A 85 -41.65 12.66 3.99
CA PRO A 85 -40.71 11.87 3.18
C PRO A 85 -40.07 12.72 2.07
N ILE A 86 -38.75 12.58 1.89
CA ILE A 86 -37.98 13.32 0.88
C ILE A 86 -37.97 12.51 -0.43
N PRO A 87 -38.54 13.00 -1.53
CA PRO A 87 -38.55 12.29 -2.81
C PRO A 87 -37.21 12.43 -3.55
N LEU A 88 -36.68 11.30 -4.03
CA LEU A 88 -35.39 11.23 -4.73
C LEU A 88 -35.53 10.95 -6.24
N ALA A 89 -36.65 10.36 -6.67
CA ALA A 89 -36.95 10.13 -8.08
C ALA A 89 -38.45 10.19 -8.36
N ALA A 90 -38.85 10.76 -9.48
CA ALA A 90 -40.25 10.88 -9.91
C ALA A 90 -40.42 10.59 -11.42
N VAL A 91 -41.63 10.21 -11.81
CA VAL A 91 -42.01 10.04 -13.22
C VAL A 91 -43.38 10.69 -13.46
N ASP A 92 -43.46 11.57 -14.47
CA ASP A 92 -44.71 12.14 -14.97
C ASP A 92 -44.85 11.88 -16.47
N GLY A 93 -45.78 11.00 -16.83
CA GLY A 93 -46.04 10.62 -18.21
C GLY A 93 -44.82 9.97 -18.90
N ARG A 94 -44.12 10.74 -19.73
CA ARG A 94 -42.91 10.29 -20.48
C ARG A 94 -41.64 11.03 -20.03
N VAL A 95 -41.67 11.61 -18.83
CA VAL A 95 -40.53 12.31 -18.25
C VAL A 95 -40.17 11.67 -16.93
N GLY A 96 -38.90 11.26 -16.79
CA GLY A 96 -38.33 10.81 -15.52
C GLY A 96 -37.42 11.88 -14.95
N GLY A 97 -37.49 12.11 -13.65
CA GLY A 97 -36.62 13.01 -12.90
C GLY A 97 -35.93 12.26 -11.78
N PHE A 98 -34.61 12.40 -11.68
CA PHE A 98 -33.77 11.75 -10.68
C PHE A 98 -32.88 12.81 -10.03
N GLY A 99 -32.90 12.92 -8.70
CA GLY A 99 -32.06 13.89 -7.99
C GLY A 99 -30.56 13.57 -8.06
N SER A 100 -30.20 12.42 -8.62
CA SER A 100 -28.83 11.97 -8.82
C SER A 100 -28.66 11.39 -10.23
N GLN A 101 -27.41 11.32 -10.66
CA GLN A 101 -27.02 10.73 -11.93
C GLN A 101 -27.01 9.18 -11.92
N LEU A 102 -27.08 8.56 -10.73
CA LEU A 102 -27.31 7.13 -10.44
C LEU A 102 -26.30 6.10 -10.94
N VAL A 103 -25.71 6.26 -12.13
CA VAL A 103 -25.02 5.19 -12.88
C VAL A 103 -23.81 5.69 -13.66
N THR A 104 -23.10 6.69 -13.12
CA THR A 104 -21.79 7.09 -13.64
C THR A 104 -20.81 5.93 -13.58
N ASP A 105 -19.73 5.98 -14.36
CA ASP A 105 -18.73 4.90 -14.42
C ASP A 105 -17.99 4.66 -13.09
N GLY A 106 -18.03 5.64 -12.17
CA GLY A 106 -17.56 5.48 -10.78
C GLY A 106 -18.45 4.64 -9.88
N THR A 107 -19.68 4.32 -10.30
CA THR A 107 -20.65 3.55 -9.50
C THR A 107 -20.16 2.11 -9.28
N ASN A 108 -20.27 1.58 -8.05
CA ASN A 108 -19.86 0.21 -7.75
C ASN A 108 -20.84 -0.87 -8.29
N PHE A 109 -22.07 -0.46 -8.60
CA PHE A 109 -23.20 -1.27 -9.11
C PHE A 109 -23.65 -2.41 -8.19
N ARG A 110 -23.41 -2.30 -6.87
CA ARG A 110 -23.86 -3.31 -5.87
C ARG A 110 -25.32 -3.14 -5.46
N ALA A 111 -25.86 -1.94 -5.58
CA ALA A 111 -27.24 -1.65 -5.16
C ALA A 111 -28.28 -1.99 -6.23
N GLY A 112 -27.92 -1.99 -7.52
CA GLY A 112 -28.86 -2.24 -8.63
C GLY A 112 -29.45 -0.96 -9.24
N ASN A 113 -28.78 0.18 -9.06
CA ASN A 113 -29.11 1.45 -9.70
C ASN A 113 -29.29 1.34 -11.21
N GLU A 114 -28.43 0.54 -11.86
CA GLU A 114 -28.49 0.28 -13.28
C GLU A 114 -29.75 -0.49 -13.69
N GLU A 115 -30.22 -1.41 -12.86
CA GLU A 115 -31.47 -2.12 -13.13
C GLU A 115 -32.68 -1.23 -12.87
N PHE A 116 -32.65 -0.38 -11.84
CA PHE A 116 -33.70 0.62 -11.62
C PHE A 116 -33.84 1.55 -12.84
N LEU A 117 -32.74 2.17 -13.27
CA LEU A 117 -32.77 3.07 -14.42
C LEU A 117 -33.20 2.34 -15.71
N LEU A 118 -32.68 1.13 -15.96
CA LEU A 118 -33.10 0.36 -17.13
C LEU A 118 -34.54 -0.12 -17.06
N ASN A 119 -35.11 -0.36 -15.88
CA ASN A 119 -36.54 -0.66 -15.78
C ASN A 119 -37.40 0.56 -16.11
N VAL A 120 -36.95 1.77 -15.74
CA VAL A 120 -37.58 3.02 -16.20
C VAL A 120 -37.49 3.12 -17.72
N TRP A 121 -36.32 2.84 -18.31
CA TRP A 121 -36.15 2.84 -19.77
C TRP A 121 -37.01 1.80 -20.46
N ASP A 122 -37.12 0.59 -19.91
CA ASP A 122 -37.93 -0.50 -20.45
C ASP A 122 -39.42 -0.12 -20.48
N ASP A 123 -39.91 0.56 -19.44
CA ASP A 123 -41.30 0.98 -19.31
C ASP A 123 -41.65 2.20 -20.18
N LEU A 124 -40.79 3.23 -20.18
CA LEU A 124 -41.07 4.49 -20.88
C LEU A 124 -40.69 4.45 -22.36
N ILE A 125 -39.55 3.84 -22.70
CA ILE A 125 -38.95 3.86 -24.05
C ILE A 125 -39.28 2.56 -24.81
N GLY A 126 -39.04 1.41 -24.17
CA GLY A 126 -39.24 0.08 -24.77
C GLY A 126 -38.16 -0.37 -25.76
N GLY A 127 -37.10 0.42 -25.94
CA GLY A 127 -35.95 0.15 -26.82
C GLY A 127 -35.74 1.23 -27.88
N GLY A 128 -34.52 1.36 -28.41
CA GLY A 128 -34.19 2.32 -29.48
C GLY A 128 -32.97 3.19 -29.19
N THR A 129 -32.96 4.39 -29.75
CA THR A 129 -31.84 5.34 -29.61
C THR A 129 -32.09 6.27 -28.41
N VAL A 130 -31.14 6.31 -27.48
CA VAL A 130 -31.10 7.28 -26.39
C VAL A 130 -30.00 8.29 -26.68
N LEU A 131 -30.36 9.56 -26.80
CA LEU A 131 -29.39 10.64 -26.89
C LEU A 131 -28.90 11.02 -25.49
N TYR A 132 -27.61 11.24 -25.32
CA TYR A 132 -27.03 11.92 -24.17
C TYR A 132 -26.69 13.35 -24.59
N ASP A 133 -27.21 14.35 -23.88
CA ASP A 133 -26.94 15.75 -24.18
C ASP A 133 -25.52 16.16 -23.76
N GLU A 134 -24.71 16.60 -24.71
CA GLU A 134 -23.39 17.22 -24.45
C GLU A 134 -23.32 18.67 -24.97
N SER A 135 -24.48 19.26 -25.31
CA SER A 135 -24.55 20.61 -25.90
C SER A 135 -24.66 21.75 -24.88
N HIS A 136 -24.82 21.44 -23.59
CA HIS A 136 -25.08 22.42 -22.51
C HIS A 136 -24.02 22.42 -21.40
N ASP A 137 -22.77 22.08 -21.73
CA ASP A 137 -21.61 22.17 -20.84
C ASP A 137 -21.76 21.42 -19.50
N SER A 138 -22.51 20.32 -19.46
CA SER A 138 -22.63 19.47 -18.28
C SER A 138 -21.26 18.98 -17.80
N TYR A 139 -21.13 18.81 -16.48
CA TYR A 139 -19.92 18.28 -15.84
C TYR A 139 -19.51 16.91 -16.40
N ASN A 140 -20.49 16.05 -16.67
CA ASN A 140 -20.31 14.71 -17.20
C ASN A 140 -20.67 14.64 -18.69
N SER A 141 -19.91 13.83 -19.42
CA SER A 141 -20.10 13.46 -20.81
C SER A 141 -20.65 12.05 -20.95
N LEU A 142 -20.98 11.60 -22.16
CA LEU A 142 -21.31 10.18 -22.38
C LEU A 142 -20.13 9.26 -22.02
N GLY A 143 -18.90 9.78 -22.03
CA GLY A 143 -17.71 9.06 -21.57
C GLY A 143 -17.81 8.62 -20.10
N ASP A 144 -18.51 9.37 -19.27
CA ASP A 144 -18.71 9.09 -17.83
C ASP A 144 -19.89 8.13 -17.58
N PHE A 145 -20.58 7.70 -18.64
CA PHE A 145 -21.67 6.71 -18.62
C PHE A 145 -21.42 5.57 -19.61
N SER A 146 -20.15 5.33 -19.96
CA SER A 146 -19.79 4.35 -20.98
C SER A 146 -20.21 2.93 -20.58
N ASN A 147 -20.18 2.60 -19.29
CA ASN A 147 -20.63 1.30 -18.78
C ASN A 147 -22.14 1.12 -18.93
N LEU A 148 -22.94 2.15 -18.63
CA LEU A 148 -24.38 2.12 -18.89
C LEU A 148 -24.66 1.92 -20.39
N ALA A 149 -23.99 2.69 -21.25
CA ALA A 149 -24.16 2.61 -22.69
C ALA A 149 -23.81 1.21 -23.23
N ASN A 150 -22.71 0.63 -22.78
CA ASN A 150 -22.27 -0.72 -23.11
C ASN A 150 -23.27 -1.77 -22.62
N TYR A 151 -23.73 -1.64 -21.38
CA TYR A 151 -24.67 -2.56 -20.76
C TYR A 151 -26.03 -2.55 -21.47
N ALA A 152 -26.59 -1.37 -21.72
CA ALA A 152 -27.85 -1.19 -22.43
C ALA A 152 -27.76 -1.72 -23.88
N SER A 153 -26.63 -1.50 -24.55
CA SER A 153 -26.37 -1.99 -25.92
C SER A 153 -26.23 -3.51 -25.97
N ARG A 154 -25.51 -4.12 -25.02
CA ARG A 154 -25.30 -5.59 -24.96
C ARG A 154 -26.58 -6.36 -24.67
N ARG A 155 -27.52 -5.77 -23.95
CA ARG A 155 -28.87 -6.33 -23.78
C ARG A 155 -29.69 -6.31 -25.07
N GLY A 156 -29.23 -5.59 -26.09
CA GLY A 156 -29.81 -5.59 -27.45
C GLY A 156 -31.03 -4.68 -27.61
N SER A 157 -31.32 -3.85 -26.61
CA SER A 157 -32.52 -2.98 -26.60
C SER A 157 -32.21 -1.53 -26.94
N TYR A 158 -30.99 -1.05 -26.66
CA TYR A 158 -30.69 0.38 -26.76
C TYR A 158 -29.42 0.68 -27.55
N THR A 159 -29.33 1.89 -28.09
CA THR A 159 -28.09 2.51 -28.56
C THR A 159 -28.01 3.87 -27.91
N VAL A 160 -26.94 4.12 -27.15
CA VAL A 160 -26.72 5.41 -26.48
C VAL A 160 -25.68 6.19 -27.27
N THR A 161 -25.98 7.44 -27.63
CA THR A 161 -25.06 8.29 -28.40
C THR A 161 -25.12 9.72 -27.89
N ALA A 162 -23.98 10.40 -27.87
CA ALA A 162 -23.91 11.83 -27.55
C ALA A 162 -24.53 12.66 -28.69
N THR A 163 -25.08 13.83 -28.35
CA THR A 163 -25.49 14.87 -29.30
C THR A 163 -24.95 16.23 -28.88
N GLN A 164 -24.63 17.04 -29.88
CA GLN A 164 -24.18 18.43 -29.75
C GLN A 164 -25.21 19.41 -30.37
N ASP A 165 -26.35 18.90 -30.88
CA ASP A 165 -27.42 19.67 -31.52
C ASP A 165 -28.76 18.96 -31.30
N LEU A 166 -29.33 19.14 -30.10
CA LEU A 166 -30.60 18.52 -29.71
C LEU A 166 -31.73 18.73 -30.74
N PRO A 167 -32.04 19.97 -31.20
CA PRO A 167 -33.11 20.17 -32.17
C PRO A 167 -32.94 19.39 -33.47
N ALA A 168 -31.71 19.20 -33.95
CA ALA A 168 -31.44 18.44 -35.16
C ALA A 168 -31.62 16.92 -34.95
N ASP A 169 -31.16 16.41 -33.81
CA ASP A 169 -31.00 14.97 -33.61
C ASP A 169 -32.21 14.28 -32.96
N LEU A 170 -33.04 15.01 -32.20
CA LEU A 170 -34.23 14.45 -31.51
C LEU A 170 -35.17 13.67 -32.43
N SER A 171 -35.24 14.02 -33.73
CA SER A 171 -36.10 13.32 -34.68
C SER A 171 -35.67 11.88 -35.00
N GLY A 172 -34.43 11.51 -34.69
CA GLY A 172 -33.87 10.17 -34.84
C GLY A 172 -33.77 9.37 -33.54
N ALA A 173 -34.26 9.93 -32.43
CA ALA A 173 -34.15 9.35 -31.10
C ALA A 173 -35.50 8.91 -30.53
N ASP A 174 -35.45 7.99 -29.57
CA ASP A 174 -36.60 7.51 -28.80
C ASP A 174 -36.60 8.13 -27.39
N ALA A 175 -35.41 8.46 -26.88
CA ALA A 175 -35.25 9.20 -25.64
C ALA A 175 -34.07 10.18 -25.69
N VAL A 176 -34.06 11.14 -24.77
CA VAL A 176 -32.91 11.98 -24.44
C VAL A 176 -32.69 11.98 -22.93
N MET A 177 -31.42 11.83 -22.54
CA MET A 177 -30.92 11.98 -21.19
C MET A 177 -30.20 13.32 -21.08
N ILE A 178 -30.63 14.14 -20.13
CA ILE A 178 -30.09 15.46 -19.83
C ILE A 178 -29.64 15.41 -18.36
N THR A 179 -28.36 15.65 -18.13
CA THR A 179 -27.78 15.80 -16.79
C THR A 179 -27.69 17.27 -16.42
N SER A 180 -27.32 17.58 -15.17
CA SER A 180 -27.02 18.92 -14.62
C SER A 180 -26.33 19.83 -15.65
N PRO A 181 -27.07 20.73 -16.33
CA PRO A 181 -26.57 21.50 -17.46
C PRO A 181 -26.11 22.88 -17.01
N SER A 182 -24.84 23.21 -17.19
CA SER A 182 -24.27 24.50 -16.77
C SER A 182 -24.70 25.66 -17.69
N THR A 183 -25.10 25.35 -18.93
CA THR A 183 -25.60 26.34 -19.89
C THR A 183 -27.12 26.24 -20.07
N ALA A 184 -27.79 27.39 -20.02
CA ALA A 184 -29.25 27.48 -20.19
C ALA A 184 -29.71 27.08 -21.60
N PHE A 185 -30.87 26.41 -21.68
CA PHE A 185 -31.51 26.02 -22.93
C PHE A 185 -32.16 27.22 -23.62
N THR A 186 -32.02 27.31 -24.94
CA THR A 186 -32.75 28.30 -25.71
C THR A 186 -34.23 27.94 -25.84
N SER A 187 -35.08 28.95 -26.04
CA SER A 187 -36.49 28.74 -26.38
C SER A 187 -36.75 27.78 -27.56
N THR A 188 -35.78 27.63 -28.48
CA THR A 188 -35.90 26.68 -29.61
C THR A 188 -35.68 25.26 -29.15
N GLU A 189 -34.67 25.01 -28.32
CA GLU A 189 -34.43 23.70 -27.71
C GLU A 189 -35.58 23.30 -26.78
N LEU A 190 -36.02 24.18 -25.90
CA LEU A 190 -37.17 23.93 -25.02
C LEU A 190 -38.42 23.55 -25.83
N SER A 191 -38.71 24.28 -26.91
CA SER A 191 -39.84 23.96 -27.79
C SER A 191 -39.67 22.61 -28.51
N ALA A 192 -38.44 22.25 -28.87
CA ALA A 192 -38.13 20.98 -29.49
C ALA A 192 -38.31 19.82 -28.51
N LEU A 193 -37.84 19.95 -27.27
CA LEU A 193 -38.02 18.97 -26.19
C LEU A 193 -39.52 18.76 -25.85
N SER A 194 -40.29 19.84 -25.67
CA SER A 194 -41.75 19.73 -25.44
C SER A 194 -42.47 19.04 -26.60
N SER A 195 -42.06 19.35 -27.84
CA SER A 195 -42.63 18.71 -29.04
C SER A 195 -42.23 17.24 -29.14
N PHE A 196 -40.98 16.91 -28.80
CA PHE A 196 -40.48 15.55 -28.76
C PHE A 196 -41.27 14.72 -27.75
N ALA A 197 -41.37 15.15 -26.50
CA ALA A 197 -42.14 14.49 -25.45
C ALA A 197 -43.62 14.30 -25.83
N SER A 198 -44.26 15.34 -26.38
CA SER A 198 -45.65 15.29 -26.84
C SER A 198 -45.89 14.31 -28.00
N ASN A 199 -44.86 14.06 -28.81
CA ASN A 199 -44.90 13.10 -29.92
C ASN A 199 -44.46 11.68 -29.51
N GLY A 200 -44.23 11.46 -28.21
CA GLY A 200 -43.86 10.16 -27.67
C GLY A 200 -42.37 9.96 -27.42
N GLY A 201 -41.53 10.98 -27.59
CA GLY A 201 -40.18 10.93 -27.04
C GLY A 201 -40.19 10.83 -25.52
N VAL A 202 -39.13 10.27 -24.94
CA VAL A 202 -38.91 10.22 -23.49
C VAL A 202 -37.81 11.19 -23.10
N VAL A 203 -38.01 11.96 -22.03
CA VAL A 203 -36.98 12.85 -21.49
C VAL A 203 -36.59 12.36 -20.09
N LEU A 204 -35.30 12.17 -19.87
CA LEU A 204 -34.75 11.72 -18.59
C LEU A 204 -33.88 12.85 -18.05
N LEU A 205 -34.29 13.43 -16.93
CA LEU A 205 -33.63 14.55 -16.28
C LEU A 205 -32.90 14.01 -15.04
N HIS A 206 -31.59 14.22 -15.00
CA HIS A 206 -30.73 13.81 -13.90
C HIS A 206 -30.07 15.03 -13.30
N ASP A 207 -30.31 15.23 -12.02
CA ASP A 207 -29.74 16.33 -11.28
C ASP A 207 -28.57 15.88 -10.39
N THR A 208 -28.01 16.81 -9.65
CA THR A 208 -26.98 16.60 -8.64
C THR A 208 -27.20 17.58 -7.49
N ALA A 209 -26.68 17.27 -6.31
CA ALA A 209 -26.70 18.17 -5.17
C ALA A 209 -25.94 19.48 -5.47
N ASP A 210 -26.45 20.59 -4.93
CA ASP A 210 -25.85 21.94 -5.05
C ASP A 210 -24.66 22.16 -4.08
N TYR A 211 -23.70 21.23 -4.09
CA TYR A 211 -22.49 21.42 -3.33
C TYR A 211 -21.55 22.40 -4.06
N GLN A 212 -21.44 23.63 -3.53
CA GLN A 212 -20.60 24.76 -4.01
C GLN A 212 -21.27 25.82 -4.93
N ASP A 213 -22.59 26.02 -4.87
CA ASP A 213 -23.32 27.11 -5.56
C ASP A 213 -23.19 26.97 -7.09
N VAL A 214 -23.59 25.81 -7.59
CA VAL A 214 -23.54 25.49 -9.01
C VAL A 214 -24.97 25.54 -9.57
N ASP A 215 -25.27 26.61 -10.31
CA ASP A 215 -26.60 27.00 -10.83
C ASP A 215 -27.26 25.98 -11.83
N GLU A 216 -26.83 24.72 -11.90
CA GLU A 216 -27.37 23.71 -12.84
C GLU A 216 -28.83 23.36 -12.57
N THR A 217 -29.26 23.34 -11.31
CA THR A 217 -30.65 23.02 -10.90
C THR A 217 -31.65 23.92 -11.63
N ALA A 218 -31.35 25.22 -11.74
CA ALA A 218 -32.21 26.20 -12.39
C ALA A 218 -32.40 25.91 -13.88
N ASN A 219 -31.33 25.53 -14.58
CA ASN A 219 -31.40 25.20 -16.01
C ASN A 219 -32.22 23.93 -16.25
N LEU A 220 -32.09 22.92 -15.39
CA LEU A 220 -32.86 21.68 -15.47
C LEU A 220 -34.35 21.94 -15.17
N ASP A 221 -34.65 22.84 -14.24
CA ASP A 221 -36.01 23.28 -13.93
C ASP A 221 -36.68 24.07 -15.05
N GLU A 222 -35.93 24.85 -15.84
CA GLU A 222 -36.46 25.46 -17.07
C GLU A 222 -36.94 24.38 -18.07
N VAL A 223 -36.22 23.27 -18.17
CA VAL A 223 -36.62 22.12 -18.99
C VAL A 223 -37.88 21.45 -18.42
N ALA A 224 -37.90 21.16 -17.10
CA ALA A 224 -39.07 20.57 -16.44
C ALA A 224 -40.34 21.44 -16.63
N ALA A 225 -40.21 22.76 -16.45
CA ALA A 225 -41.29 23.72 -16.66
C ALA A 225 -41.78 23.75 -18.12
N ALA A 226 -40.87 23.67 -19.10
CA ALA A 226 -41.23 23.63 -20.52
C ALA A 226 -41.94 22.31 -20.91
N LEU A 227 -41.60 21.21 -20.26
CA LEU A 227 -42.28 19.91 -20.44
C LEU A 227 -43.64 19.86 -19.72
N GLY A 228 -43.84 20.71 -18.71
CA GLY A 228 -45.08 20.82 -17.95
C GLY A 228 -45.31 19.64 -17.01
N VAL A 229 -44.23 19.10 -16.44
CA VAL A 229 -44.27 17.98 -15.49
C VAL A 229 -44.66 18.44 -14.08
N GLY A 230 -45.23 17.54 -13.29
CA GLY A 230 -45.70 17.81 -11.92
C GLY A 230 -44.60 17.92 -10.87
N PHE A 231 -43.33 17.81 -11.25
CA PHE A 231 -42.18 17.91 -10.36
C PHE A 231 -41.13 18.87 -10.93
N ARG A 232 -40.22 19.31 -10.09
CA ARG A 232 -38.98 20.03 -10.42
C ARG A 232 -37.88 19.59 -9.44
N PHE A 233 -36.67 20.09 -9.58
CA PHE A 233 -35.54 19.76 -8.72
C PHE A 233 -35.40 20.77 -7.58
N ASN A 234 -34.86 20.32 -6.46
CA ASN A 234 -34.56 21.16 -5.31
C ASN A 234 -33.09 21.55 -5.36
N ASP A 235 -32.79 22.78 -4.97
CA ASP A 235 -31.43 23.28 -4.88
C ASP A 235 -30.83 22.91 -3.52
N ASP A 236 -30.74 21.61 -3.25
CA ASP A 236 -30.38 21.10 -1.93
C ASP A 236 -29.38 19.95 -2.02
N GLN A 237 -28.92 19.52 -0.85
CA GLN A 237 -28.18 18.28 -0.67
C GLN A 237 -28.94 17.37 0.30
N VAL A 238 -29.21 16.14 -0.12
CA VAL A 238 -29.73 15.10 0.78
C VAL A 238 -28.57 14.32 1.39
N THR A 239 -28.56 14.22 2.72
CA THR A 239 -27.54 13.53 3.50
C THR A 239 -28.16 12.49 4.44
N ASP A 240 -27.42 11.42 4.73
CA ASP A 240 -27.80 10.41 5.71
C ASP A 240 -26.56 9.81 6.39
N PHE A 241 -26.44 10.01 7.71
CA PHE A 241 -25.33 9.47 8.50
C PHE A 241 -25.53 8.00 8.92
N ASP A 242 -26.76 7.49 8.85
CA ASP A 242 -27.15 6.16 9.30
C ASP A 242 -27.24 5.16 8.13
N ASN A 243 -27.78 5.59 6.98
CA ASN A 243 -28.03 4.75 5.81
C ASN A 243 -27.31 5.31 4.57
N ASN A 244 -26.01 5.04 4.44
CA ASN A 244 -25.20 5.49 3.30
C ASN A 244 -24.24 4.41 2.75
N ASP A 245 -23.62 4.69 1.59
CA ASP A 245 -22.63 3.80 0.94
C ASP A 245 -21.18 4.18 1.28
N GLY A 246 -20.92 4.49 2.55
CA GLY A 246 -19.60 4.84 3.08
C GLY A 246 -19.44 6.32 3.36
N GLU A 247 -20.19 7.17 2.66
CA GLU A 247 -20.13 8.63 2.78
C GLU A 247 -21.52 9.22 3.05
N PHE A 248 -21.64 10.18 3.96
CA PHE A 248 -22.94 10.74 4.35
C PHE A 248 -23.72 11.40 3.21
N PHE A 249 -23.03 11.81 2.13
CA PHE A 249 -23.61 12.38 0.91
C PHE A 249 -23.93 11.32 -0.18
N ALA A 250 -23.78 10.03 0.15
CA ALA A 250 -24.21 8.91 -0.68
C ALA A 250 -25.34 8.12 0.04
N PRO A 251 -26.49 8.76 0.33
CA PRO A 251 -27.59 8.11 1.01
C PRO A 251 -28.07 6.89 0.23
N THR A 252 -28.50 5.88 0.98
CA THR A 252 -29.05 4.66 0.42
C THR A 252 -30.45 4.41 0.92
N THR A 253 -31.29 3.83 0.07
CA THR A 253 -32.72 3.70 0.38
C THR A 253 -33.33 2.39 -0.07
N THR A 254 -34.27 1.92 0.72
CA THR A 254 -35.19 0.82 0.42
C THR A 254 -36.66 1.27 0.30
N GLU A 255 -36.90 2.57 0.43
CA GLU A 255 -38.23 3.20 0.42
C GLU A 255 -38.77 3.38 -1.02
N PHE A 256 -39.18 2.26 -1.61
CA PHE A 256 -39.67 2.19 -2.98
C PHE A 256 -41.19 2.32 -3.08
N ASN A 257 -41.67 3.10 -4.05
CA ASN A 257 -43.09 3.12 -4.42
C ASN A 257 -43.42 1.97 -5.39
N TRP A 258 -43.90 0.85 -4.83
CA TRP A 258 -44.26 -0.37 -5.56
C TRP A 258 -45.47 -0.25 -6.49
N SER A 259 -46.10 0.93 -6.59
CA SER A 259 -47.08 1.19 -7.66
C SER A 259 -46.42 1.28 -9.04
N PHE A 260 -45.11 1.57 -9.09
CA PHE A 260 -44.30 1.60 -10.30
C PHE A 260 -43.55 0.26 -10.55
N PRO A 261 -43.33 -0.11 -11.82
CA PRO A 261 -42.70 -1.40 -12.18
C PRO A 261 -41.16 -1.39 -12.17
N TYR A 262 -40.51 -0.46 -11.45
CA TYR A 262 -39.08 -0.15 -11.65
C TYR A 262 -38.07 -0.97 -10.85
N PHE A 263 -38.53 -1.90 -9.99
CA PHE A 263 -37.68 -2.58 -9.01
C PHE A 263 -37.44 -4.07 -9.32
N ALA A 264 -37.63 -4.49 -10.57
CA ALA A 264 -37.30 -5.85 -10.97
C ALA A 264 -35.77 -5.98 -11.12
N ASP A 265 -35.18 -6.93 -10.41
CA ASP A 265 -33.74 -7.17 -10.49
C ASP A 265 -33.41 -8.23 -11.55
N ARG A 266 -32.24 -8.07 -12.16
CA ARG A 266 -31.66 -8.94 -13.18
C ARG A 266 -30.14 -8.99 -12.95
N PRO A 267 -29.39 -9.95 -13.54
CA PRO A 267 -27.94 -9.92 -13.46
C PRO A 267 -27.40 -8.58 -14.01
N GLY A 268 -26.99 -7.69 -13.10
CA GLY A 268 -26.56 -6.33 -13.39
C GLY A 268 -25.06 -6.21 -13.62
N MET A 269 -24.50 -5.05 -13.29
CA MET A 269 -23.07 -4.72 -13.44
C MET A 269 -22.27 -4.89 -12.14
N GLY A 270 -22.94 -5.26 -11.05
CA GLY A 270 -22.31 -5.60 -9.78
C GLY A 270 -21.31 -6.75 -9.92
N ILE A 271 -20.19 -6.64 -9.20
CA ILE A 271 -19.12 -7.63 -9.18
C ILE A 271 -19.21 -8.43 -7.88
N ASP A 272 -19.38 -9.74 -8.01
CA ASP A 272 -19.36 -10.67 -6.87
C ASP A 272 -17.91 -11.05 -6.52
N PRO A 273 -17.36 -10.58 -5.38
CA PRO A 273 -15.98 -10.84 -5.00
C PRO A 273 -15.71 -12.30 -4.63
N THR A 274 -16.74 -13.10 -4.35
CA THR A 274 -16.59 -14.49 -3.88
C THR A 274 -16.42 -15.49 -5.03
N THR A 275 -16.42 -15.01 -6.27
CA THR A 275 -16.32 -15.83 -7.47
C THR A 275 -15.27 -15.29 -8.42
N SER A 276 -14.65 -16.20 -9.18
CA SER A 276 -13.77 -15.83 -10.28
C SER A 276 -14.57 -15.40 -11.51
N HIS A 277 -14.11 -14.37 -12.22
CA HIS A 277 -14.81 -13.85 -13.42
C HIS A 277 -14.00 -14.13 -14.68
N SER A 278 -14.67 -14.60 -15.73
CA SER A 278 -14.06 -14.63 -17.06
C SER A 278 -14.25 -13.27 -17.71
N VAL A 279 -13.15 -12.57 -18.01
CA VAL A 279 -13.17 -11.19 -18.54
C VAL A 279 -12.23 -11.05 -19.73
N ASP A 280 -12.52 -10.11 -20.63
CA ASP A 280 -11.66 -9.80 -21.77
C ASP A 280 -10.68 -8.68 -21.40
N ILE A 281 -9.40 -8.80 -21.76
CA ILE A 281 -8.44 -7.70 -21.65
C ILE A 281 -8.64 -6.76 -22.84
N VAL A 282 -9.02 -5.51 -22.56
CA VAL A 282 -9.27 -4.49 -23.59
C VAL A 282 -8.09 -3.54 -23.76
N GLU A 283 -7.35 -3.29 -22.69
CA GLU A 283 -6.14 -2.46 -22.69
C GLU A 283 -5.13 -2.93 -21.64
N VAL A 284 -3.85 -2.66 -21.88
CA VAL A 284 -2.77 -2.79 -20.90
C VAL A 284 -2.10 -1.42 -20.79
N ILE A 285 -2.38 -0.70 -19.69
CA ILE A 285 -1.89 0.65 -19.45
C ILE A 285 -0.39 0.58 -19.18
N ASP A 286 0.01 -0.27 -18.24
CA ASP A 286 1.40 -0.60 -17.88
C ASP A 286 1.50 -2.05 -17.38
N GLY A 287 2.62 -2.41 -16.73
CA GLY A 287 2.91 -3.80 -16.35
C GLY A 287 2.06 -4.32 -15.18
N ASP A 288 1.46 -3.44 -14.37
CA ASP A 288 0.62 -3.81 -13.22
C ASP A 288 -0.84 -3.32 -13.31
N THR A 289 -1.20 -2.58 -14.36
CA THR A 289 -2.55 -2.01 -14.54
C THR A 289 -3.17 -2.33 -15.91
N PRO A 290 -3.86 -3.48 -16.08
CA PRO A 290 -4.70 -3.75 -17.25
C PRO A 290 -6.14 -3.23 -17.09
N VAL A 291 -6.85 -3.03 -18.21
CA VAL A 291 -8.30 -2.76 -18.25
C VAL A 291 -9.03 -4.01 -18.72
N VAL A 292 -10.03 -4.44 -17.94
CA VAL A 292 -10.85 -5.62 -18.23
C VAL A 292 -12.26 -5.23 -18.62
N ARG A 293 -12.90 -6.05 -19.46
CA ARG A 293 -14.32 -5.97 -19.77
C ARG A 293 -15.05 -7.22 -19.31
N PHE A 294 -16.08 -7.02 -18.50
CA PHE A 294 -17.01 -8.06 -18.05
C PHE A 294 -18.02 -8.43 -19.14
N ASP A 295 -18.70 -9.57 -18.98
CA ASP A 295 -19.78 -10.00 -19.88
C ASP A 295 -20.91 -8.96 -19.98
N SER A 296 -21.17 -8.22 -18.90
CA SER A 296 -22.11 -7.09 -18.86
C SER A 296 -21.71 -5.95 -19.82
N GLY A 297 -20.43 -5.84 -20.19
CA GLY A 297 -19.88 -4.72 -20.93
C GLY A 297 -19.24 -3.65 -20.06
N ARG A 298 -19.30 -3.80 -18.72
CA ARG A 298 -18.56 -2.95 -17.79
C ARG A 298 -17.06 -3.07 -18.07
N GLU A 299 -16.41 -1.97 -18.37
CA GLU A 299 -14.96 -1.85 -18.49
C GLU A 299 -14.41 -1.17 -17.24
N ILE A 300 -13.33 -1.71 -16.69
CA ILE A 300 -12.72 -1.19 -15.46
C ILE A 300 -11.24 -1.55 -15.39
N SER A 301 -10.42 -0.62 -14.89
CA SER A 301 -9.01 -0.86 -14.62
C SER A 301 -8.83 -1.81 -13.44
N VAL A 302 -7.81 -2.66 -13.50
CA VAL A 302 -7.44 -3.60 -12.44
C VAL A 302 -6.06 -3.19 -11.90
N ARG A 303 -5.91 -2.96 -10.60
CA ARG A 303 -4.62 -2.92 -9.92
C ARG A 303 -4.24 -4.34 -9.53
N LEU A 304 -3.14 -4.83 -10.10
CA LEU A 304 -2.69 -6.20 -9.86
C LEU A 304 -2.10 -6.33 -8.46
N VAL A 305 -2.76 -7.16 -7.63
CA VAL A 305 -2.38 -7.32 -6.23
C VAL A 305 -0.99 -7.94 -6.09
N GLY A 306 -0.21 -7.40 -5.16
CA GLY A 306 1.10 -7.89 -4.72
C GLY A 306 2.28 -7.54 -5.64
N ILE A 307 2.08 -6.76 -6.70
CA ILE A 307 3.16 -6.37 -7.61
C ILE A 307 3.19 -4.86 -7.87
N ASP A 308 4.39 -4.33 -8.03
CA ASP A 308 4.62 -2.95 -8.49
C ASP A 308 5.68 -2.94 -9.59
N THR A 309 5.38 -2.27 -10.70
CA THR A 309 6.31 -2.13 -11.82
C THR A 309 6.97 -0.76 -11.82
N PRO A 310 8.21 -0.62 -12.31
CA PRO A 310 8.85 0.69 -12.37
C PRO A 310 8.01 1.71 -13.16
N GLU A 311 8.13 2.98 -12.81
CA GLU A 311 7.35 4.05 -13.41
C GLU A 311 7.95 4.51 -14.73
N LYS A 312 7.05 4.87 -15.66
CA LYS A 312 7.46 5.51 -16.92
C LYS A 312 7.97 6.91 -16.64
N ALA A 313 8.80 7.44 -17.56
CA ALA A 313 9.33 8.81 -17.45
C ALA A 313 8.26 9.91 -17.27
N SER A 314 7.03 9.72 -17.79
CA SER A 314 5.91 10.65 -17.58
C SER A 314 5.40 10.71 -16.15
N ASN A 315 5.70 9.67 -15.37
CA ASN A 315 5.27 9.45 -13.99
C ASN A 315 6.47 9.45 -13.02
N ALA A 316 7.65 9.91 -13.46
CA ALA A 316 8.88 9.82 -12.67
C ALA A 316 8.83 10.56 -11.32
N GLN A 317 7.88 11.48 -11.13
CA GLN A 317 7.63 12.11 -9.82
C GLN A 317 7.09 11.14 -8.77
N PHE A 318 6.58 9.98 -9.18
CA PHE A 318 6.05 8.97 -8.28
C PHE A 318 7.09 7.87 -8.00
N GLU A 319 8.24 7.83 -8.68
CA GLU A 319 9.23 6.76 -8.51
C GLU A 319 10.21 7.02 -7.36
N THR A 320 10.26 6.11 -6.39
CA THR A 320 11.23 6.12 -5.30
C THR A 320 12.30 5.05 -5.51
N VAL A 321 13.52 5.49 -5.89
CA VAL A 321 14.64 4.58 -6.20
C VAL A 321 15.01 3.70 -5.01
N ALA A 322 14.82 4.21 -3.79
CA ALA A 322 15.11 3.50 -2.54
C ALA A 322 14.29 2.20 -2.34
N GLU A 323 13.18 2.01 -3.08
CA GLU A 323 12.38 0.79 -3.04
C GLU A 323 13.02 -0.37 -3.82
N TRP A 324 14.00 -0.09 -4.70
CA TRP A 324 14.55 -1.06 -5.64
C TRP A 324 15.91 -1.57 -5.18
N GLU A 325 15.96 -2.69 -4.44
CA GLU A 325 17.18 -3.26 -3.80
C GLU A 325 18.40 -3.24 -4.73
N GLY A 326 19.46 -2.52 -4.32
CA GLY A 326 20.72 -2.40 -5.06
C GLY A 326 20.66 -1.67 -6.41
N ILE A 327 19.55 -1.04 -6.80
CA ILE A 327 19.42 -0.32 -8.08
C ILE A 327 19.47 1.19 -7.83
N GLU A 328 20.49 1.86 -8.36
CA GLU A 328 20.75 3.28 -8.14
C GLU A 328 20.32 4.19 -9.32
N SER A 329 19.80 3.61 -10.40
CA SER A 329 19.58 4.34 -11.66
C SER A 329 18.10 4.51 -12.01
N ARG A 330 17.58 5.74 -11.83
CA ARG A 330 16.23 6.08 -12.28
C ARG A 330 16.02 5.86 -13.79
N SER A 331 16.98 6.21 -14.64
CA SER A 331 16.82 6.00 -16.10
C SER A 331 16.80 4.51 -16.49
N TYR A 332 17.42 3.66 -15.67
CA TYR A 332 17.34 2.22 -15.83
C TYR A 332 15.94 1.72 -15.46
N LEU A 333 15.38 2.18 -14.32
CA LEU A 333 13.99 1.89 -13.93
C LEU A 333 12.99 2.34 -14.98
N GLU A 334 13.12 3.54 -15.54
CA GLU A 334 12.28 4.02 -16.65
C GLU A 334 12.35 3.12 -17.90
N THR A 335 13.52 2.50 -18.16
CA THR A 335 13.65 1.52 -19.25
C THR A 335 12.87 0.25 -18.92
N TRP A 336 12.95 -0.21 -17.67
CA TRP A 336 12.22 -1.39 -17.21
C TRP A 336 10.72 -1.18 -17.10
N ALA A 337 10.25 0.03 -16.81
CA ALA A 337 8.84 0.41 -16.90
C ALA A 337 8.24 0.09 -18.29
N ASN A 338 8.99 0.44 -19.35
CA ASN A 338 8.60 0.15 -20.72
C ASN A 338 8.64 -1.36 -21.02
N ASN A 339 9.64 -2.07 -20.47
CA ASN A 339 9.75 -3.51 -20.63
C ASN A 339 8.60 -4.26 -19.93
N ALA A 340 8.23 -3.86 -18.70
CA ALA A 340 7.11 -4.42 -17.95
C ALA A 340 5.78 -4.16 -18.66
N THR A 341 5.58 -2.95 -19.20
CA THR A 341 4.41 -2.63 -20.03
C THR A 341 4.35 -3.52 -21.28
N GLN A 342 5.48 -3.75 -21.94
CA GLN A 342 5.53 -4.61 -23.13
C GLN A 342 5.26 -6.07 -22.78
N PHE A 343 5.80 -6.56 -21.66
CA PHE A 343 5.51 -7.89 -21.13
C PHE A 343 4.01 -8.08 -20.88
N GLY A 344 3.36 -7.14 -20.19
CA GLY A 344 1.90 -7.16 -19.99
C GLY A 344 1.14 -7.20 -21.30
N ARG A 345 1.57 -6.43 -22.31
CA ARG A 345 0.94 -6.42 -23.63
C ARG A 345 1.06 -7.77 -24.33
N ASP A 346 2.25 -8.36 -24.34
CA ASP A 346 2.52 -9.65 -24.97
C ASP A 346 1.75 -10.79 -24.29
N GLU A 347 1.63 -10.74 -22.96
CA GLU A 347 0.99 -11.80 -22.19
C GLU A 347 -0.52 -11.66 -22.08
N LEU A 348 -1.10 -10.45 -22.14
CA LEU A 348 -2.51 -10.23 -21.84
C LEU A 348 -3.35 -9.64 -22.98
N SER A 349 -2.76 -8.83 -23.88
CA SER A 349 -3.57 -8.02 -24.82
C SER A 349 -4.48 -8.86 -25.72
N GLY A 350 -5.77 -8.52 -25.73
CA GLY A 350 -6.78 -9.18 -26.54
C GLY A 350 -7.10 -10.63 -26.13
N LYS A 351 -6.57 -11.09 -24.99
CA LYS A 351 -6.89 -12.41 -24.43
C LYS A 351 -8.08 -12.30 -23.48
N GLN A 352 -8.78 -13.42 -23.34
CA GLN A 352 -9.74 -13.61 -22.26
C GLN A 352 -9.02 -14.27 -21.08
N VAL A 353 -9.20 -13.72 -19.89
CA VAL A 353 -8.52 -14.12 -18.65
C VAL A 353 -9.54 -14.49 -17.58
N THR A 354 -9.06 -15.08 -16.49
CA THR A 354 -9.83 -15.28 -15.27
C THR A 354 -9.32 -14.28 -14.23
N LEU A 355 -10.20 -13.41 -13.76
CA LEU A 355 -9.96 -12.48 -12.69
C LEU A 355 -10.39 -13.12 -11.36
N GLU A 356 -9.52 -13.05 -10.35
CA GLU A 356 -9.73 -13.57 -9.00
C GLU A 356 -9.50 -12.44 -7.97
N PHE A 357 -10.21 -12.48 -6.85
CA PHE A 357 -10.09 -11.52 -5.75
C PHE A 357 -9.33 -12.14 -4.59
N ASP A 358 -8.73 -11.30 -3.77
CA ASP A 358 -8.10 -11.68 -2.52
C ASP A 358 -9.08 -11.50 -1.36
N GLU A 359 -9.25 -12.53 -0.51
CA GLU A 359 -10.12 -12.43 0.68
C GLU A 359 -9.45 -11.68 1.83
N ALA A 360 -8.13 -11.54 1.81
CA ALA A 360 -7.37 -10.83 2.83
C ALA A 360 -7.37 -9.31 2.66
N GLU A 361 -7.79 -8.82 1.48
CA GLU A 361 -8.03 -7.40 1.20
C GLU A 361 -9.37 -6.95 1.80
N ASP A 362 -9.42 -5.76 2.41
CA ASP A 362 -10.63 -5.24 3.09
C ASP A 362 -11.73 -4.79 2.08
N GLY A 363 -11.46 -4.89 0.77
CA GLY A 363 -12.37 -4.57 -0.33
C GLY A 363 -11.83 -5.04 -1.69
N ILE A 364 -12.59 -4.79 -2.76
CA ILE A 364 -12.16 -5.12 -4.14
C ILE A 364 -11.86 -3.88 -4.98
N PHE A 365 -11.99 -2.68 -4.42
CA PHE A 365 -11.65 -1.44 -5.11
C PHE A 365 -10.62 -0.69 -4.27
N ASP A 366 -9.64 -0.10 -4.93
CA ASP A 366 -8.84 0.95 -4.32
C ASP A 366 -9.57 2.30 -4.36
N ALA A 367 -9.06 3.33 -3.69
CA ALA A 367 -9.72 4.63 -3.67
C ALA A 367 -9.59 5.43 -4.99
N PHE A 368 -8.95 4.88 -6.02
CA PHE A 368 -9.04 5.41 -7.39
C PHE A 368 -10.14 4.71 -8.19
N GLY A 369 -10.90 3.80 -7.56
CA GLY A 369 -11.95 3.02 -8.21
C GLY A 369 -11.41 1.90 -9.10
N ARG A 370 -10.10 1.57 -9.03
CA ARG A 370 -9.55 0.42 -9.75
C ARG A 370 -9.88 -0.84 -8.98
N LEU A 371 -10.17 -1.90 -9.72
CA LEU A 371 -10.48 -3.20 -9.17
C LEU A 371 -9.20 -3.90 -8.69
N LEU A 372 -9.19 -4.47 -7.50
CA LEU A 372 -8.05 -5.23 -6.98
C LEU A 372 -8.19 -6.68 -7.39
N GLY A 373 -7.17 -7.27 -8.00
CA GLY A 373 -7.23 -8.70 -8.26
C GLY A 373 -6.00 -9.34 -8.86
N TYR A 374 -6.14 -10.65 -9.03
CA TYR A 374 -5.18 -11.52 -9.68
C TYR A 374 -5.68 -11.91 -11.06
N ILE A 375 -4.77 -11.99 -12.02
CA ILE A 375 -5.08 -12.46 -13.37
C ILE A 375 -4.50 -13.84 -13.59
N ARG A 376 -5.38 -14.78 -13.94
CA ARG A 376 -5.01 -16.07 -14.54
C ARG A 376 -5.22 -16.09 -16.03
N TYR A 377 -4.23 -16.56 -16.77
CA TYR A 377 -4.25 -16.52 -18.24
C TYR A 377 -3.58 -17.75 -18.86
N ASP A 378 -3.83 -17.94 -20.15
CA ASP A 378 -3.23 -19.01 -20.95
C ASP A 378 -1.87 -18.57 -21.51
N ALA A 379 -0.83 -18.83 -20.72
CA ALA A 379 0.55 -18.56 -21.11
C ALA A 379 1.06 -19.49 -22.23
N THR A 380 0.45 -20.66 -22.43
CA THR A 380 0.97 -21.71 -23.33
C THR A 380 0.25 -21.78 -24.67
N GLY A 381 -0.94 -21.17 -24.77
CA GLY A 381 -1.83 -21.27 -25.91
C GLY A 381 -2.60 -22.60 -25.98
N ASP A 382 -2.68 -23.36 -24.88
CA ASP A 382 -3.35 -24.68 -24.83
C ASP A 382 -4.85 -24.59 -24.48
N GLY A 383 -5.34 -23.38 -24.22
CA GLY A 383 -6.71 -23.08 -23.84
C GLY A 383 -6.96 -23.11 -22.33
N THR A 384 -5.94 -23.34 -21.50
CA THR A 384 -6.07 -23.39 -20.03
C THR A 384 -5.46 -22.17 -19.35
N ARG A 385 -6.21 -21.53 -18.45
CA ARG A 385 -5.77 -20.34 -17.72
C ARG A 385 -5.12 -20.69 -16.38
N ASN A 386 -4.01 -21.41 -16.43
CA ASN A 386 -3.35 -21.91 -15.22
C ASN A 386 -2.27 -20.98 -14.68
N ALA A 387 -1.69 -20.13 -15.52
CA ALA A 387 -0.61 -19.22 -15.12
C ALA A 387 -1.17 -17.99 -14.41
N ARG A 388 -0.55 -17.58 -13.30
CA ARG A 388 -0.84 -16.32 -12.60
C ARG A 388 0.09 -15.24 -13.14
N TYR A 389 -0.47 -14.20 -13.75
CA TYR A 389 0.31 -13.10 -14.31
C TYR A 389 1.12 -12.37 -13.24
N ASN A 390 0.51 -12.07 -12.09
CA ASN A 390 1.15 -11.35 -10.99
C ASN A 390 2.47 -12.01 -10.57
N LEU A 391 2.42 -13.29 -10.20
CA LEU A 391 3.61 -14.07 -9.83
C LEU A 391 4.65 -14.10 -10.95
N ARG A 392 4.22 -14.33 -12.19
CA ARG A 392 5.13 -14.44 -13.33
C ARG A 392 5.85 -13.12 -13.63
N ALA A 393 5.20 -11.98 -13.40
CA ALA A 393 5.85 -10.67 -13.53
C ALA A 393 7.00 -10.51 -12.52
N VAL A 394 6.86 -11.07 -11.32
CA VAL A 394 7.92 -11.10 -10.29
C VAL A 394 9.02 -12.11 -10.67
N GLU A 395 8.65 -13.35 -11.00
CA GLU A 395 9.59 -14.41 -11.39
C GLU A 395 10.47 -14.02 -12.59
N ASP A 396 9.89 -13.36 -13.59
CA ASP A 396 10.58 -12.92 -14.80
C ASP A 396 11.28 -11.54 -14.62
N GLY A 397 11.24 -10.96 -13.41
CA GLY A 397 11.96 -9.74 -13.04
C GLY A 397 11.42 -8.46 -13.70
N TYR A 398 10.11 -8.35 -13.90
CA TYR A 398 9.44 -7.15 -14.41
C TYR A 398 8.81 -6.29 -13.31
N ALA A 399 8.64 -6.84 -12.12
CA ALA A 399 8.01 -6.19 -10.97
C ALA A 399 8.76 -6.51 -9.67
N ARG A 400 8.66 -5.61 -8.68
CA ARG A 400 8.91 -5.94 -7.27
C ARG A 400 7.61 -6.38 -6.59
N VAL A 401 7.73 -6.99 -5.42
CA VAL A 401 6.60 -7.17 -4.50
C VAL A 401 6.43 -5.87 -3.72
N TYR A 402 5.17 -5.42 -3.60
CA TYR A 402 4.84 -4.43 -2.58
C TYR A 402 4.23 -5.15 -1.37
N ASP A 403 4.51 -4.65 -0.18
CA ASP A 403 4.19 -5.34 1.07
C ASP A 403 2.82 -4.94 1.62
N SER A 404 1.83 -5.81 1.41
CA SER A 404 0.52 -5.75 2.08
C SER A 404 0.10 -7.15 2.58
N ASN A 405 -1.07 -7.24 3.23
CA ASN A 405 -1.58 -8.47 3.85
C ASN A 405 -2.20 -9.47 2.84
N PHE A 406 -1.73 -9.54 1.60
CA PHE A 406 -2.34 -10.37 0.56
C PHE A 406 -1.97 -11.87 0.68
N ASP A 407 -2.85 -12.77 0.25
CA ASP A 407 -2.76 -14.22 0.49
C ASP A 407 -1.50 -14.89 -0.11
N PHE A 408 -0.95 -14.30 -1.19
CA PHE A 408 0.20 -14.85 -1.92
C PHE A 408 1.54 -14.19 -1.55
N HIS A 409 1.59 -13.35 -0.50
CA HIS A 409 2.77 -12.57 -0.14
C HIS A 409 4.04 -13.42 -0.02
N SER A 410 3.95 -14.52 0.74
CA SER A 410 5.07 -15.45 0.94
C SER A 410 5.57 -16.10 -0.35
N GLU A 411 4.68 -16.41 -1.30
CA GLU A 411 5.06 -16.98 -2.60
C GLU A 411 5.79 -15.94 -3.45
N PHE A 412 5.30 -14.70 -3.43
CA PHE A 412 5.82 -13.62 -4.27
C PHE A 412 7.18 -13.14 -3.76
N ILE A 413 7.36 -12.97 -2.44
CA ILE A 413 8.63 -12.49 -1.89
C ILE A 413 9.76 -13.53 -2.08
N ASP A 414 9.44 -14.82 -2.05
CA ASP A 414 10.40 -15.88 -2.39
C ASP A 414 10.77 -15.86 -3.88
N ALA A 415 9.80 -15.57 -4.75
CA ALA A 415 10.04 -15.42 -6.19
C ALA A 415 10.92 -14.19 -6.47
N GLU A 416 10.65 -13.06 -5.82
CA GLU A 416 11.48 -11.85 -5.95
C GLU A 416 12.89 -12.10 -5.45
N ARG A 417 13.06 -12.70 -4.27
CA ARG A 417 14.40 -13.03 -3.75
C ARG A 417 15.19 -13.89 -4.73
N THR A 418 14.52 -14.87 -5.36
CA THR A 418 15.14 -15.72 -6.39
C THR A 418 15.52 -14.90 -7.63
N ALA A 419 14.60 -14.07 -8.14
CA ALA A 419 14.84 -13.20 -9.29
C ALA A 419 15.99 -12.22 -9.05
N ARG A 420 16.09 -11.66 -7.83
CA ARG A 420 17.20 -10.81 -7.38
C ARG A 420 18.53 -11.56 -7.37
N ALA A 421 18.57 -12.70 -6.68
CA ALA A 421 19.78 -13.51 -6.57
C ALA A 421 20.31 -13.99 -7.95
N ASP A 422 19.41 -14.28 -8.88
CA ASP A 422 19.76 -14.74 -10.23
C ASP A 422 19.97 -13.58 -11.23
N GLY A 423 19.78 -12.33 -10.81
CA GLY A 423 19.90 -11.14 -11.67
C GLY A 423 18.91 -11.15 -12.84
N VAL A 424 17.71 -11.69 -12.63
CA VAL A 424 16.66 -11.83 -13.64
C VAL A 424 16.01 -10.47 -13.89
N GLY A 425 15.79 -10.15 -15.16
CA GLY A 425 15.05 -8.96 -15.54
C GLY A 425 15.69 -7.67 -15.02
N LEU A 426 14.89 -6.82 -14.38
CA LEU A 426 15.31 -5.55 -13.79
C LEU A 426 16.41 -5.73 -12.75
N TRP A 427 16.48 -6.87 -12.09
CA TRP A 427 17.48 -7.16 -11.08
C TRP A 427 18.90 -7.37 -11.63
N GLY A 428 19.09 -7.39 -12.96
CA GLY A 428 20.42 -7.51 -13.58
C GLY A 428 21.39 -6.34 -13.30
N GLN A 429 20.92 -5.23 -12.73
CA GLN A 429 21.77 -4.13 -12.21
C GLN A 429 21.70 -3.97 -10.69
N SER A 430 21.02 -4.87 -9.98
CA SER A 430 20.99 -4.85 -8.52
C SER A 430 22.39 -5.17 -8.00
N ASP A 431 22.94 -4.28 -7.17
CA ASP A 431 24.24 -4.44 -6.52
C ASP A 431 24.23 -3.86 -5.09
N PRO A 432 23.53 -4.52 -4.15
CA PRO A 432 23.39 -4.02 -2.77
C PRO A 432 24.74 -3.86 -2.06
N ALA A 433 25.74 -4.68 -2.41
CA ALA A 433 27.08 -4.62 -1.85
C ALA A 433 27.84 -3.33 -2.20
N ASN A 434 27.39 -2.59 -3.21
CA ASN A 434 27.94 -1.30 -3.61
C ASN A 434 27.00 -0.11 -3.29
N THR A 435 25.92 -0.35 -2.54
CA THR A 435 25.07 0.72 -1.99
C THR A 435 25.88 1.56 -1.01
N THR A 436 25.78 2.89 -1.11
CA THR A 436 26.50 3.78 -0.19
C THR A 436 25.77 3.81 1.15
N ALA A 437 26.52 3.69 2.25
CA ALA A 437 26.01 3.93 3.59
C ALA A 437 25.73 5.42 3.83
N ASP A 438 24.64 5.91 3.27
CA ASP A 438 24.12 7.24 3.58
C ASP A 438 23.55 7.24 5.00
N ARG A 439 23.73 8.34 5.74
CA ARG A 439 23.24 8.51 7.13
C ARG A 439 23.82 7.52 8.14
N ASN A 440 25.12 7.24 8.03
CA ASN A 440 25.87 6.49 9.03
C ASN A 440 26.93 7.35 9.73
N ARG A 441 26.51 8.21 10.65
CA ARG A 441 27.41 9.00 11.51
C ARG A 441 27.09 8.77 12.98
N ASP A 442 27.92 9.32 13.86
CA ASP A 442 27.57 9.37 15.28
C ASP A 442 26.28 10.17 15.46
N ALA A 443 25.35 9.63 16.25
CA ALA A 443 24.07 10.25 16.55
C ALA A 443 24.24 11.37 17.56
N ASP A 444 24.09 12.62 17.09
CA ASP A 444 24.08 13.82 17.93
C ASP A 444 22.65 14.22 18.33
N ASP A 445 21.67 13.92 17.49
CA ASP A 445 20.26 14.21 17.71
C ASP A 445 19.33 13.19 17.01
N LEU A 446 18.08 13.17 17.47
CA LEU A 446 16.99 12.39 16.89
C LEU A 446 15.77 13.28 16.69
N TYR A 447 14.98 12.98 15.66
CA TYR A 447 13.60 13.46 15.56
C TYR A 447 12.63 12.33 15.88
N LEU A 448 11.49 12.66 16.45
CA LEU A 448 10.52 11.70 16.97
C LEU A 448 9.13 12.04 16.43
N PRO A 449 8.70 11.48 15.30
CA PRO A 449 7.32 11.61 14.82
C PRO A 449 6.28 11.13 15.84
N THR A 450 5.22 11.91 16.03
CA THR A 450 3.99 11.56 16.77
C THR A 450 4.22 10.72 18.05
N PRO A 451 5.17 11.07 18.93
CA PRO A 451 5.67 10.13 19.91
C PRO A 451 4.72 9.92 21.08
N GLU A 452 4.77 8.72 21.65
CA GLU A 452 4.20 8.40 22.95
C GLU A 452 5.27 7.91 23.95
N ALA A 453 4.97 8.01 25.24
CA ALA A 453 5.91 7.60 26.28
C ALA A 453 5.95 6.07 26.44
N ILE A 454 7.09 5.53 26.83
CA ILE A 454 7.25 4.12 27.24
C ILE A 454 7.06 4.00 28.75
N ARG A 455 6.46 2.91 29.20
CA ARG A 455 6.23 2.62 30.63
C ARG A 455 6.47 1.13 30.90
N THR A 456 6.28 0.72 32.16
CA THR A 456 6.15 -0.70 32.50
C THR A 456 4.68 -1.08 32.67
N ASP A 457 4.41 -2.39 32.76
CA ASP A 457 3.10 -2.95 33.12
C ASP A 457 2.57 -2.47 34.48
N THR A 458 3.46 -2.07 35.38
CA THR A 458 3.17 -1.71 36.77
C THR A 458 3.37 -0.23 37.09
N GLY A 459 3.96 0.56 36.19
CA GLY A 459 4.18 1.97 36.43
C GLY A 459 5.18 2.61 35.47
N ARG A 460 5.95 3.58 35.98
CA ARG A 460 6.95 4.32 35.20
C ARG A 460 8.16 3.44 34.90
N LEU A 461 8.71 3.58 33.69
CA LEU A 461 10.00 3.01 33.30
C LEU A 461 11.12 3.72 34.06
N ASP A 462 12.05 2.93 34.60
CA ASP A 462 13.26 3.46 35.24
C ASP A 462 14.18 4.08 34.18
N ARG A 463 14.81 5.22 34.51
CA ARG A 463 15.68 5.94 33.56
C ARG A 463 16.86 5.08 33.07
N SER A 464 17.33 4.13 33.88
CA SER A 464 18.39 3.18 33.51
C SER A 464 17.99 2.15 32.48
N ARG A 465 16.72 2.12 32.04
CA ARG A 465 16.19 1.28 30.95
C ARG A 465 15.70 2.11 29.77
N ALA A 466 16.00 3.41 29.73
CA ALA A 466 15.52 4.34 28.73
C ALA A 466 16.69 5.01 28.00
N PRO A 467 17.25 4.40 26.94
CA PRO A 467 18.42 4.96 26.26
C PRO A 467 18.18 6.38 25.72
N VAL A 468 16.95 6.66 25.29
CA VAL A 468 16.53 7.97 24.79
C VAL A 468 15.33 8.47 25.57
N VAL A 469 15.43 9.72 26.03
CA VAL A 469 14.31 10.47 26.60
C VAL A 469 14.14 11.78 25.83
N THR A 470 12.99 12.44 25.97
CA THR A 470 12.77 13.76 25.36
C THR A 470 13.53 14.87 26.07
N GLU A 471 13.66 16.01 25.40
CA GLU A 471 14.09 17.26 26.04
C GLU A 471 13.19 17.66 27.22
N SER A 472 13.74 18.43 28.15
CA SER A 472 13.01 18.87 29.35
C SER A 472 11.83 19.81 29.08
N SER A 473 11.77 20.38 27.88
CA SER A 473 10.66 21.22 27.38
C SER A 473 9.48 20.41 26.87
N ALA A 474 9.65 19.11 26.60
CA ALA A 474 8.59 18.27 26.09
C ALA A 474 7.49 18.09 27.13
N THR A 475 6.25 18.03 26.65
CA THR A 475 5.03 17.90 27.45
C THR A 475 4.30 16.63 27.06
N GLN A 476 4.04 15.78 28.04
CA GLN A 476 3.16 14.63 27.88
C GLN A 476 1.70 15.04 28.10
N SER A 477 0.82 14.65 27.18
CA SER A 477 -0.64 14.80 27.28
C SER A 477 -1.31 13.44 27.34
N GLY A 478 -2.10 13.20 28.39
CA GLY A 478 -2.79 11.92 28.59
C GLY A 478 -1.86 10.79 29.05
N GLY A 479 -2.32 9.55 28.89
CA GLY A 479 -1.57 8.33 29.22
C GLY A 479 -1.79 7.73 30.60
N PHE A 480 -1.37 6.47 30.75
CA PHE A 480 -1.60 5.65 31.96
C PHE A 480 -0.75 6.10 33.15
N VAL A 481 0.48 6.56 32.91
CA VAL A 481 1.36 7.17 33.91
C VAL A 481 1.83 8.54 33.45
N SER A 482 2.16 9.42 34.38
CA SER A 482 2.69 10.77 34.08
C SER A 482 4.19 10.86 34.32
N TYR A 483 4.92 11.35 33.32
CA TYR A 483 6.31 11.77 33.43
C TYR A 483 6.37 13.30 33.54
N SER A 484 7.02 13.80 34.59
CA SER A 484 7.17 15.25 34.83
C SER A 484 8.41 15.85 34.16
N SER A 485 9.33 15.00 33.74
CA SER A 485 10.57 15.27 33.00
C SER A 485 11.09 13.93 32.46
N ASP A 486 12.06 13.98 31.54
CA ASP A 486 12.75 12.80 31.02
C ASP A 486 11.76 11.74 30.51
N VAL A 487 10.85 12.16 29.62
CA VAL A 487 9.81 11.27 29.09
C VAL A 487 10.51 10.20 28.24
N PRO A 488 10.46 8.91 28.63
CA PRO A 488 11.16 7.86 27.90
C PRO A 488 10.43 7.58 26.58
N VAL A 489 11.17 7.63 25.48
CA VAL A 489 10.66 7.38 24.13
C VAL A 489 11.33 6.16 23.48
N VAL A 490 12.47 5.72 24.00
CA VAL A 490 13.04 4.40 23.71
C VAL A 490 13.22 3.67 25.04
N GLY A 491 12.70 2.45 25.14
CA GLY A 491 12.83 1.58 26.31
C GLY A 491 13.40 0.23 25.95
N VAL A 492 14.22 -0.34 26.84
CA VAL A 492 14.88 -1.64 26.62
C VAL A 492 14.59 -2.65 27.73
N ASP A 493 14.43 -3.90 27.30
CA ASP A 493 14.38 -5.08 28.16
C ASP A 493 15.33 -6.12 27.58
N GLU A 494 16.61 -6.02 27.98
CA GLU A 494 17.67 -6.93 27.56
C GLU A 494 17.35 -8.39 27.89
N SER A 495 16.66 -8.65 29.00
CA SER A 495 16.35 -10.02 29.44
C SER A 495 15.34 -10.72 28.54
N SER A 496 14.48 -9.92 27.89
CA SER A 496 13.49 -10.39 26.92
C SER A 496 13.91 -10.15 25.47
N ARG A 497 15.02 -9.44 25.22
CA ARG A 497 15.48 -8.96 23.90
C ARG A 497 14.43 -8.10 23.18
N VAL A 498 13.71 -7.29 23.97
CA VAL A 498 12.64 -6.42 23.46
C VAL A 498 13.07 -4.96 23.56
N GLY A 499 12.94 -4.24 22.45
CA GLY A 499 13.00 -2.79 22.39
C GLY A 499 11.61 -2.21 22.13
N ALA A 500 11.24 -1.14 22.83
CA ALA A 500 10.04 -0.37 22.56
C ALA A 500 10.43 1.05 22.16
N VAL A 501 10.01 1.46 20.96
CA VAL A 501 10.26 2.78 20.37
C VAL A 501 8.90 3.46 20.25
N GLY A 502 8.68 4.53 21.00
CA GLY A 502 7.39 5.22 21.08
C GLY A 502 7.07 6.10 19.88
N SER A 503 7.78 5.93 18.76
CA SER A 503 7.72 6.79 17.58
C SER A 503 8.11 6.00 16.32
N PRO A 504 7.48 6.22 15.16
CA PRO A 504 7.88 5.61 13.89
C PRO A 504 9.12 6.32 13.32
N LEU A 505 10.28 6.10 13.94
CA LEU A 505 11.54 6.81 13.66
C LEU A 505 12.10 6.65 12.24
N ILE A 506 11.57 5.70 11.47
CA ILE A 506 12.05 5.31 10.15
C ILE A 506 10.99 5.45 9.06
N ASP A 507 9.92 6.18 9.36
CA ASP A 507 8.86 6.49 8.42
C ASP A 507 9.36 7.43 7.32
N TYR A 508 9.26 6.98 6.07
CA TYR A 508 9.73 7.70 4.91
C TYR A 508 8.96 9.00 4.62
N ASP A 509 7.76 9.20 5.19
CA ASP A 509 6.98 10.43 5.06
C ASP A 509 7.73 11.66 5.60
N TYR A 510 8.76 11.44 6.43
CA TYR A 510 9.63 12.48 6.97
C TYR A 510 10.89 12.76 6.13
N GLU A 511 11.00 12.18 4.93
CA GLU A 511 12.12 12.42 4.02
C GLU A 511 11.85 13.62 3.10
N ALA A 512 12.87 14.49 2.93
CA ALA A 512 12.74 15.66 2.05
C ALA A 512 12.50 15.28 0.58
N ALA A 513 12.99 14.11 0.15
CA ALA A 513 12.74 13.56 -1.18
C ALA A 513 11.25 13.22 -1.42
N GLU A 514 10.51 12.95 -0.35
CA GLU A 514 9.07 12.63 -0.36
C GLU A 514 8.20 13.87 -0.13
N GLY A 515 8.83 15.05 -0.03
CA GLY A 515 8.16 16.33 0.12
C GLY A 515 8.04 16.83 1.55
N TYR A 516 8.70 16.17 2.52
CA TYR A 516 8.83 16.74 3.86
C TYR A 516 9.62 18.06 3.81
N ALA A 517 9.19 19.04 4.60
CA ALA A 517 9.73 20.41 4.49
C ALA A 517 11.16 20.57 5.04
N VAL A 518 11.63 19.59 5.82
CA VAL A 518 12.95 19.60 6.45
C VAL A 518 13.76 18.42 5.94
N ASP A 519 15.06 18.64 5.72
CA ASP A 519 15.99 17.56 5.41
C ASP A 519 16.32 16.79 6.70
N THR A 520 15.71 15.62 6.87
CA THR A 520 15.92 14.75 8.03
C THR A 520 17.14 13.85 7.88
N SER A 521 17.82 13.86 6.73
CA SER A 521 19.04 13.06 6.50
C SER A 521 20.23 13.47 7.39
N THR A 522 20.11 14.60 8.09
CA THR A 522 21.07 15.05 9.11
C THR A 522 20.88 14.38 10.46
N TYR A 523 19.74 13.72 10.69
CA TYR A 523 19.43 12.99 11.92
C TYR A 523 19.75 11.50 11.77
N GLU A 524 20.30 10.90 12.83
CA GLU A 524 20.84 9.53 12.82
C GLU A 524 19.86 8.51 13.42
N ASN A 525 18.57 8.65 13.13
CA ASN A 525 17.51 7.72 13.56
C ASN A 525 17.83 6.27 13.17
N PHE A 526 18.38 6.06 11.96
CA PHE A 526 18.71 4.75 11.40
C PHE A 526 19.86 4.07 12.15
N VAL A 527 20.87 4.83 12.56
CA VAL A 527 22.00 4.35 13.35
C VAL A 527 21.53 3.88 14.72
N VAL A 528 20.73 4.71 15.41
CA VAL A 528 20.22 4.38 16.75
C VAL A 528 19.34 3.14 16.73
N LEU A 529 18.47 2.99 15.72
CA LEU A 529 17.65 1.79 15.57
C LEU A 529 18.50 0.55 15.29
N THR A 530 19.47 0.65 14.39
CA THR A 530 20.29 -0.50 13.98
C THR A 530 21.20 -0.98 15.10
N ASN A 531 21.81 -0.05 15.84
CA ASN A 531 22.57 -0.41 17.03
C ASN A 531 21.67 -0.95 18.16
N LEU A 532 20.40 -0.52 18.25
CA LEU A 532 19.45 -1.09 19.21
C LEU A 532 19.14 -2.56 18.87
N ILE A 533 18.98 -2.86 17.59
CA ILE A 533 18.85 -4.23 17.08
C ILE A 533 20.09 -5.05 17.48
N ASP A 534 21.29 -4.57 17.15
CA ASP A 534 22.54 -5.30 17.40
C ASP A 534 22.84 -5.43 18.91
N TYR A 535 22.42 -4.46 19.71
CA TYR A 535 22.55 -4.50 21.17
C TYR A 535 21.67 -5.58 21.82
N LEU A 536 20.45 -5.79 21.30
CA LEU A 536 19.50 -6.76 21.84
C LEU A 536 19.66 -8.16 21.22
N SER A 537 20.22 -8.25 20.02
CA SER A 537 20.36 -9.49 19.26
C SER A 537 21.67 -10.21 19.56
N ASN A 538 21.60 -11.53 19.59
CA ASN A 538 22.76 -12.42 19.49
C ASN A 538 22.82 -13.12 18.12
N ALA A 539 21.85 -12.86 17.26
CA ALA A 539 21.78 -13.41 15.92
C ALA A 539 22.35 -12.41 14.91
N THR A 540 22.84 -12.93 13.79
CA THR A 540 23.26 -12.16 12.62
C THR A 540 22.30 -12.46 11.48
N GLY A 541 22.40 -11.71 10.38
CA GLY A 541 21.58 -11.92 9.18
C GLY A 541 20.67 -10.73 8.90
N ARG A 542 19.53 -10.99 8.26
CA ARG A 542 18.59 -9.95 7.83
C ARG A 542 17.78 -9.34 8.97
N VAL A 543 17.35 -8.10 8.79
CA VAL A 543 16.26 -7.50 9.56
C VAL A 543 14.95 -7.88 8.86
N VAL A 544 13.96 -8.35 9.62
CA VAL A 544 12.63 -8.62 9.07
C VAL A 544 11.58 -7.69 9.66
N MET A 545 10.56 -7.36 8.88
CA MET A 545 9.43 -6.55 9.34
C MET A 545 8.10 -7.25 9.09
N ASP A 546 7.20 -7.17 10.07
CA ASP A 546 5.81 -7.62 9.91
C ASP A 546 5.07 -6.71 8.93
N CYS A 547 4.53 -7.32 7.87
CA CYS A 547 3.68 -6.65 6.88
C CYS A 547 2.22 -7.11 6.93
N ALA A 548 1.93 -8.07 7.83
CA ALA A 548 0.58 -8.55 8.05
C ALA A 548 -0.15 -7.66 9.07
N HIS A 549 -1.28 -8.16 9.56
CA HIS A 549 -2.03 -7.55 10.66
C HIS A 549 -2.61 -6.14 10.41
N GLY A 550 -2.65 -5.70 9.15
CA GLY A 550 -3.31 -4.45 8.73
C GLY A 550 -2.51 -3.19 9.05
N GLN A 551 -1.18 -3.30 9.19
CA GLN A 551 -0.32 -2.12 9.38
C GLN A 551 -0.24 -1.25 8.13
N PHE A 552 -0.30 -1.88 6.94
CA PHE A 552 -0.37 -1.19 5.67
C PHE A 552 -1.52 -0.18 5.66
N ALA A 553 -1.22 1.08 5.34
CA ALA A 553 -2.20 2.18 5.37
C ALA A 553 -2.77 2.54 6.75
N GLY A 554 -2.33 1.88 7.83
CA GLY A 554 -2.84 2.11 9.18
C GLY A 554 -2.39 3.46 9.72
N GLY A 555 -3.33 4.36 10.04
CA GLY A 555 -3.01 5.67 10.62
C GLY A 555 -2.12 5.53 11.87
N GLY A 556 -0.93 6.15 11.85
CA GLY A 556 0.05 6.08 12.93
C GLY A 556 0.79 4.74 13.10
N SER A 557 0.53 3.74 12.26
CA SER A 557 1.33 2.51 12.21
C SER A 557 2.47 2.67 11.21
N LEU A 558 3.55 1.92 11.44
CA LEU A 558 4.68 1.80 10.51
C LEU A 558 4.55 0.48 9.77
N ASP A 559 4.56 0.51 8.44
CA ASP A 559 4.57 -0.67 7.58
C ASP A 559 5.83 -0.71 6.70
N PRO A 560 6.17 -1.85 6.07
CA PRO A 560 7.43 -1.94 5.34
C PRO A 560 7.55 -1.01 4.12
N GLU A 561 6.44 -0.66 3.46
CA GLU A 561 6.47 0.31 2.36
C GLU A 561 6.86 1.71 2.87
N ASP A 562 6.67 1.97 4.17
CA ASP A 562 7.12 3.21 4.82
C ASP A 562 8.62 3.23 5.14
N THR A 563 9.38 2.18 4.82
CA THR A 563 10.77 2.00 5.31
C THR A 563 11.85 1.97 4.23
N ALA A 564 11.53 2.32 2.99
CA ALA A 564 12.46 2.24 1.84
C ALA A 564 13.84 2.89 2.10
N TYR A 565 13.89 4.04 2.76
CA TYR A 565 15.15 4.72 3.08
C TYR A 565 15.93 4.03 4.21
N TYR A 566 15.24 3.40 5.15
CA TYR A 566 15.90 2.57 6.16
C TYR A 566 16.43 1.28 5.55
N GLN A 567 15.70 0.67 4.61
CA GLN A 567 16.22 -0.43 3.78
C GLN A 567 17.50 -0.01 3.04
N ARG A 568 17.53 1.16 2.37
CA ARG A 568 18.75 1.69 1.74
C ARG A 568 19.91 1.83 2.71
N PHE A 569 19.65 2.35 3.91
CA PHE A 569 20.66 2.44 4.95
C PHE A 569 21.21 1.06 5.32
N LEU A 570 20.31 0.07 5.53
CA LEU A 570 20.67 -1.31 5.85
C LEU A 570 21.53 -1.94 4.76
N GLU A 571 21.18 -1.76 3.48
CA GLU A 571 22.00 -2.20 2.35
C GLU A 571 23.42 -1.61 2.42
N GLY A 572 23.54 -0.31 2.66
CA GLY A 572 24.84 0.37 2.77
C GLY A 572 25.71 -0.08 3.95
N VAL A 573 25.10 -0.57 5.05
CA VAL A 573 25.82 -1.16 6.19
C VAL A 573 25.99 -2.68 6.06
N GLY A 574 25.60 -3.29 4.93
CA GLY A 574 25.73 -4.72 4.67
C GLY A 574 24.73 -5.60 5.42
N VAL A 575 23.51 -5.12 5.61
CA VAL A 575 22.41 -5.83 6.28
C VAL A 575 21.21 -5.91 5.35
N ASP A 576 20.74 -7.13 5.09
CA ASP A 576 19.54 -7.33 4.27
C ASP A 576 18.27 -6.94 5.05
N PHE A 577 17.26 -6.42 4.34
CA PHE A 577 15.93 -6.13 4.87
C PHE A 577 14.87 -6.95 4.11
N GLU A 578 13.91 -7.52 4.83
CA GLU A 578 12.84 -8.29 4.20
C GLU A 578 11.53 -8.22 4.99
N SER A 579 10.43 -8.00 4.29
CA SER A 579 9.09 -8.03 4.85
C SER A 579 8.50 -9.44 4.83
N ILE A 580 7.73 -9.80 5.85
CA ILE A 580 7.06 -11.11 5.91
C ILE A 580 5.62 -10.98 6.40
N ALA A 581 4.69 -11.61 5.69
CA ALA A 581 3.30 -11.73 6.14
C ALA A 581 3.07 -12.96 7.06
N GLU A 582 3.84 -14.04 6.87
CA GLU A 582 3.70 -15.27 7.67
C GLU A 582 4.75 -15.36 8.77
N LEU A 583 4.36 -15.03 10.01
CA LEU A 583 5.24 -15.09 11.19
C LEU A 583 5.40 -16.54 11.71
N THR A 584 6.16 -17.35 10.97
CA THR A 584 6.50 -18.74 11.32
C THR A 584 7.96 -18.89 11.74
N VAL A 585 8.28 -19.94 12.51
CA VAL A 585 9.66 -20.24 12.94
C VAL A 585 10.62 -20.36 11.75
N SER A 586 10.17 -20.93 10.63
CA SER A 586 10.98 -21.06 9.42
C SER A 586 11.28 -19.72 8.75
N ARG A 587 10.29 -18.81 8.69
CA ARG A 587 10.44 -17.50 8.05
C ARG A 587 11.33 -16.56 8.87
N LEU A 588 11.21 -16.64 10.20
CA LEU A 588 12.04 -15.88 11.15
C LEU A 588 13.46 -16.47 11.32
N SER A 589 13.72 -17.68 10.83
CA SER A 589 15.02 -18.33 10.99
C SER A 589 16.13 -17.56 10.26
N GLY A 590 17.26 -17.32 10.93
CA GLY A 590 18.40 -16.61 10.36
C GLY A 590 18.25 -15.09 10.30
N ALA A 591 17.14 -14.52 10.78
CA ALA A 591 17.02 -13.08 10.98
C ALA A 591 17.70 -12.64 12.28
N ARG A 592 18.20 -11.40 12.32
CA ARG A 592 18.73 -10.78 13.53
C ARG A 592 17.65 -10.06 14.34
N ALA A 593 16.63 -9.52 13.69
CA ALA A 593 15.55 -8.78 14.34
C ALA A 593 14.22 -8.92 13.60
N LEU A 594 13.13 -8.81 14.37
CA LEU A 594 11.77 -8.58 13.90
C LEU A 594 11.31 -7.19 14.31
N LEU A 595 10.91 -6.38 13.33
CA LEU A 595 10.30 -5.06 13.51
C LEU A 595 8.78 -5.19 13.42
N VAL A 596 8.06 -4.56 14.36
CA VAL A 596 6.59 -4.60 14.41
C VAL A 596 6.06 -3.20 14.69
N GLY A 597 5.37 -2.61 13.70
CA GLY A 597 4.56 -1.41 13.88
C GLY A 597 3.26 -1.73 14.60
N ALA A 598 2.56 -0.71 15.09
CA ALA A 598 1.33 -0.90 15.86
C ALA A 598 0.22 -1.56 15.03
N PRO A 599 -0.09 -2.86 15.24
CA PRO A 599 -0.91 -3.60 14.27
C PRO A 599 -2.40 -3.52 14.64
N PRO A 600 -3.30 -3.09 13.72
CA PRO A 600 -4.73 -3.05 14.00
C PRO A 600 -5.34 -4.42 14.31
N LYS A 601 -4.86 -5.49 13.66
CA LYS A 601 -5.30 -6.88 13.87
C LYS A 601 -4.35 -7.59 14.85
N SER A 602 -4.88 -8.54 15.62
CA SER A 602 -4.11 -9.25 16.65
C SER A 602 -3.35 -10.46 16.10
N PHE A 603 -2.15 -10.73 16.62
CA PHE A 603 -1.42 -11.97 16.38
C PHE A 603 -2.18 -13.21 16.88
N SER A 604 -2.12 -14.29 16.11
CA SER A 604 -2.57 -15.61 16.51
C SER A 604 -1.64 -16.24 17.55
N ALA A 605 -2.13 -17.27 18.26
CA ALA A 605 -1.30 -17.99 19.24
C ALA A 605 -0.06 -18.64 18.60
N SER A 606 -0.18 -19.16 17.38
CA SER A 606 0.95 -19.78 16.66
C SER A 606 2.02 -18.77 16.26
N GLU A 607 1.63 -17.55 15.88
CA GLU A 607 2.58 -16.48 15.55
C GLU A 607 3.30 -16.02 16.83
N LEU A 608 2.57 -15.82 17.92
CA LEU A 608 3.18 -15.50 19.22
C LEU A 608 4.20 -16.57 19.65
N ASP A 609 3.88 -17.86 19.52
CA ASP A 609 4.79 -18.97 19.81
C ASP A 609 6.04 -18.95 18.90
N ALA A 610 5.87 -18.59 17.61
CA ALA A 610 6.97 -18.48 16.66
C ALA A 610 7.90 -17.30 16.98
N ILE A 611 7.36 -16.13 17.30
CA ILE A 611 8.13 -14.94 17.68
C ILE A 611 8.86 -15.18 19.01
N GLN A 612 8.21 -15.84 19.98
CA GLN A 612 8.88 -16.28 21.22
C GLN A 612 10.07 -17.20 20.93
N THR A 613 9.89 -18.18 20.03
CA THR A 613 10.96 -19.09 19.64
C THR A 613 12.11 -18.36 18.94
N PHE A 614 11.80 -17.42 18.05
CA PHE A 614 12.79 -16.55 17.40
C PHE A 614 13.61 -15.76 18.42
N ARG A 615 12.93 -15.10 19.37
CA ARG A 615 13.56 -14.38 20.49
C ARG A 615 14.44 -15.30 21.33
N ASP A 616 13.97 -16.52 21.65
CA ASP A 616 14.74 -17.49 22.44
C ASP A 616 16.02 -17.94 21.73
N ASN A 617 15.99 -17.97 20.40
CA ASN A 617 17.13 -18.29 19.55
C ASN A 617 18.09 -17.10 19.34
N GLY A 618 17.86 -15.98 20.04
CA GLY A 618 18.77 -14.84 20.06
C GLY A 618 18.34 -13.66 19.20
N GLY A 619 17.19 -13.72 18.52
CA GLY A 619 16.66 -12.58 17.76
C GLY A 619 16.16 -11.45 18.66
N ALA A 620 16.29 -10.21 18.19
CA ALA A 620 15.69 -9.03 18.82
C ALA A 620 14.27 -8.76 18.29
N VAL A 621 13.37 -8.28 19.14
CA VAL A 621 12.04 -7.81 18.71
C VAL A 621 11.90 -6.33 19.03
N ILE A 622 11.69 -5.50 18.01
CA ILE A 622 11.53 -4.05 18.15
C ILE A 622 10.09 -3.67 17.86
N LEU A 623 9.46 -3.01 18.83
CA LEU A 623 8.06 -2.59 18.77
C LEU A 623 8.00 -1.08 18.53
N PHE A 624 7.31 -0.64 17.48
CA PHE A 624 7.10 0.78 17.16
C PHE A 624 5.68 1.20 17.54
N GLY A 625 5.57 2.11 18.50
CA GLY A 625 4.33 2.80 18.86
C GLY A 625 4.24 4.18 18.22
N SER A 626 3.05 4.77 18.34
CA SER A 626 2.76 6.14 17.95
C SER A 626 1.53 6.61 18.71
N SER A 627 1.47 7.89 19.02
CA SER A 627 0.27 8.52 19.55
C SER A 627 -0.92 8.52 18.56
N GLU A 628 -0.68 8.22 17.28
CA GLU A 628 -1.72 8.14 16.24
C GLU A 628 -2.22 6.71 15.96
N ALA A 629 -1.51 5.68 16.42
CA ALA A 629 -1.82 4.26 16.14
C ALA A 629 -3.16 3.73 16.71
N GLY A 630 -3.89 4.56 17.45
CA GLY A 630 -5.13 4.19 18.13
C GLY A 630 -4.98 3.15 19.24
N ASP A 631 -6.08 2.86 19.93
CA ASP A 631 -6.07 1.95 21.09
C ASP A 631 -5.87 0.49 20.69
N ALA A 632 -6.40 0.06 19.53
CA ALA A 632 -6.30 -1.31 19.07
C ALA A 632 -4.85 -1.71 18.72
N GLY A 633 -4.15 -0.86 17.96
CA GLY A 633 -2.73 -1.05 17.61
C GLY A 633 -1.86 -1.16 18.85
N ARG A 634 -2.02 -0.21 19.76
CA ARG A 634 -1.31 -0.21 21.05
C ARG A 634 -1.57 -1.47 21.87
N ASP A 635 -2.83 -1.87 22.02
CA ASP A 635 -3.20 -3.07 22.79
C ASP A 635 -2.60 -4.35 22.18
N ASN A 636 -2.49 -4.44 20.86
CA ASN A 636 -1.86 -5.59 20.18
C ASN A 636 -0.34 -5.62 20.38
N LEU A 637 0.35 -4.47 20.34
CA LEU A 637 1.76 -4.38 20.74
C LEU A 637 1.97 -4.78 22.21
N GLU A 638 1.10 -4.34 23.11
CA GLU A 638 1.18 -4.71 24.53
C GLU A 638 0.98 -6.21 24.75
N ARG A 639 0.10 -6.86 23.97
CA ARG A 639 -0.09 -8.33 23.98
C ARG A 639 1.16 -9.06 23.49
N LEU A 640 1.77 -8.59 22.41
CA LEU A 640 3.03 -9.16 21.89
C LEU A 640 4.16 -9.00 22.93
N SER A 641 4.35 -7.79 23.47
CA SER A 641 5.34 -7.53 24.53
C SER A 641 5.14 -8.45 25.75
N TYR A 642 3.89 -8.62 26.20
CA TYR A 642 3.55 -9.55 27.28
C TYR A 642 3.89 -11.01 26.93
N ALA A 643 3.58 -11.46 25.71
CA ALA A 643 3.90 -12.80 25.25
C ALA A 643 5.41 -13.04 25.22
N LEU A 644 6.21 -12.04 24.87
CA LEU A 644 7.68 -12.13 24.88
C LEU A 644 8.28 -12.14 26.28
N GLY A 645 7.46 -11.99 27.33
CA GLY A 645 7.90 -11.93 28.72
C GLY A 645 8.38 -10.55 29.15
N SER A 646 8.22 -9.53 28.31
CA SER A 646 8.64 -8.17 28.63
C SER A 646 7.57 -7.41 29.39
N ASP A 647 8.03 -6.54 30.30
CA ASP A 647 7.19 -5.60 31.03
C ASP A 647 7.02 -4.25 30.31
N LEU A 648 7.71 -4.02 29.19
CA LEU A 648 7.62 -2.77 28.42
C LEU A 648 6.21 -2.58 27.85
N ARG A 649 5.65 -1.38 28.04
CA ARG A 649 4.32 -1.00 27.52
C ARG A 649 4.36 0.41 26.95
N PHE A 650 3.39 0.70 26.11
CA PHE A 650 3.16 2.04 25.57
C PHE A 650 2.22 2.79 26.52
N ASN A 651 2.46 4.08 26.72
CA ASN A 651 1.77 4.83 27.77
C ASN A 651 0.37 5.29 27.34
N GLY A 652 0.07 5.33 26.05
CA GLY A 652 -1.10 6.03 25.53
C GLY A 652 -0.97 7.55 25.72
N GLY A 653 -1.63 8.31 24.84
CA GLY A 653 -1.47 9.77 24.79
C GLY A 653 -0.27 10.20 23.96
N SER A 654 -0.01 11.51 23.93
CA SER A 654 1.01 12.11 23.05
C SER A 654 2.09 12.83 23.84
N VAL A 655 3.26 12.96 23.23
CA VAL A 655 4.37 13.78 23.71
C VAL A 655 4.65 14.84 22.66
N THR A 656 4.59 16.11 23.04
CA THR A 656 4.84 17.25 22.15
C THR A 656 5.91 18.17 22.71
N ASP A 657 6.61 18.92 21.86
CA ASP A 657 7.56 19.93 22.31
C ASP A 657 7.46 21.20 21.46
N THR A 658 7.17 22.33 22.10
CA THR A 658 7.03 23.63 21.42
C THR A 658 8.37 24.37 21.20
N THR A 659 9.45 23.85 21.79
CA THR A 659 10.79 24.46 21.78
C THR A 659 11.76 23.66 20.91
N ASN A 660 11.79 22.34 21.07
CA ASN A 660 12.68 21.44 20.34
C ASN A 660 11.84 20.54 19.43
N ASN A 661 11.59 20.99 18.20
CA ASN A 661 10.82 20.25 17.21
C ASN A 661 11.31 20.52 15.78
N LEU A 662 10.87 19.68 14.85
CA LEU A 662 11.06 19.87 13.42
C LEU A 662 9.93 20.69 12.81
N ASN A 663 10.28 21.55 11.85
CA ASN A 663 9.32 22.25 10.98
C ASN A 663 8.26 23.10 11.72
N ASP A 664 8.60 23.66 12.90
CA ASP A 664 7.64 24.34 13.79
C ASP A 664 6.43 23.46 14.18
N ASP A 665 6.57 22.13 14.07
CA ASP A 665 5.55 21.14 14.36
C ASP A 665 5.85 20.46 15.70
N GLN A 666 5.13 20.90 16.74
CA GLN A 666 5.28 20.35 18.08
C GLN A 666 5.01 18.84 18.21
N THR A 667 4.39 18.21 17.21
CA THR A 667 4.15 16.75 17.18
C THR A 667 5.36 15.94 16.71
N VAL A 668 6.41 16.61 16.22
CA VAL A 668 7.68 16.01 15.81
C VAL A 668 8.83 16.56 16.66
N PRO A 669 8.86 16.29 17.98
CA PRO A 669 9.92 16.78 18.84
C PRO A 669 11.29 16.23 18.44
N THR A 670 12.35 17.00 18.74
CA THR A 670 13.74 16.56 18.62
C THR A 670 14.36 16.34 19.99
N THR A 671 15.38 15.49 20.08
CA THR A 671 16.10 15.24 21.34
C THR A 671 17.58 14.97 21.15
N THR A 672 18.36 15.48 22.10
CA THR A 672 19.79 15.18 22.28
C THR A 672 20.07 14.40 23.57
N VAL A 673 19.01 13.99 24.29
CA VAL A 673 19.11 13.46 25.66
C VAL A 673 19.33 11.95 25.65
N PHE A 674 20.60 11.56 25.47
CA PHE A 674 21.04 10.16 25.36
C PHE A 674 21.67 9.63 26.65
N ASP A 675 21.42 8.36 26.96
CA ASP A 675 22.20 7.60 27.95
C ASP A 675 23.35 6.86 27.24
N THR A 676 24.50 7.51 27.16
CA THR A 676 25.69 6.99 26.46
C THR A 676 26.35 5.79 27.16
N SER A 677 25.77 5.26 28.24
CA SER A 677 26.13 3.92 28.72
C SER A 677 25.66 2.80 27.78
N TYR A 678 24.68 3.09 26.92
CA TYR A 678 24.27 2.21 25.84
C TYR A 678 25.09 2.45 24.56
N PRO A 679 25.46 1.39 23.82
CA PRO A 679 26.26 1.49 22.60
C PRO A 679 25.40 1.81 21.36
N LEU A 680 24.48 2.78 21.45
CA LEU A 680 23.50 3.04 20.38
C LEU A 680 23.85 4.19 19.44
N PHE A 681 24.76 5.06 19.86
CA PHE A 681 24.87 6.42 19.30
C PHE A 681 26.12 6.62 18.43
N SER A 682 26.89 5.58 18.18
CA SER A 682 28.03 5.63 17.25
C SER A 682 27.60 5.11 15.88
N ALA A 683 28.24 5.58 14.83
CA ALA A 683 28.07 5.06 13.48
C ALA A 683 28.11 3.51 13.49
N VAL A 684 27.23 2.86 12.73
CA VAL A 684 27.16 1.39 12.63
C VAL A 684 28.44 0.88 12.01
N ASP A 685 29.13 0.01 12.76
CA ASP A 685 30.33 -0.68 12.29
C ASP A 685 29.92 -1.69 11.21
N GLY A 686 30.19 -1.30 9.95
CA GLY A 686 29.72 -1.94 8.73
C GLY A 686 29.66 -0.92 7.58
N ALA A 687 29.40 0.33 7.92
CA ALA A 687 29.42 1.45 7.00
C ALA A 687 30.77 2.19 7.06
N GLY A 688 31.72 1.54 6.41
CA GLY A 688 33.11 1.95 6.35
C GLY A 688 33.81 1.35 5.15
N GLY A 689 33.20 1.47 3.96
CA GLY A 689 33.92 1.52 2.68
C GLY A 689 34.82 2.76 2.58
N GLY A 690 35.63 2.98 3.62
CA GLY A 690 36.52 4.11 3.85
C GLY A 690 37.84 3.60 4.43
N ASP A 691 38.58 2.87 3.58
CA ASP A 691 40.06 2.81 3.55
C ASP A 691 40.78 2.74 4.91
N THR A 692 40.33 1.84 5.80
CA THR A 692 41.28 1.12 6.65
C THR A 692 41.39 -0.26 6.04
N GLY A 693 42.52 -0.53 5.37
CA GLY A 693 42.66 -1.74 4.54
C GLY A 693 42.16 -2.96 5.29
N SER A 694 41.22 -3.69 4.71
CA SER A 694 40.77 -4.98 5.21
C SER A 694 41.48 -6.07 4.42
N ILE A 695 41.82 -7.17 5.07
CA ILE A 695 42.37 -8.35 4.40
C ILE A 695 41.20 -9.25 3.96
N ALA A 696 41.24 -9.80 2.76
CA ALA A 696 40.23 -10.72 2.23
C ALA A 696 40.89 -12.01 1.69
N VAL A 697 40.12 -13.10 1.60
CA VAL A 697 40.59 -14.36 0.97
C VAL A 697 40.29 -14.32 -0.52
N GLN A 698 41.33 -14.30 -1.35
CA GLN A 698 41.21 -14.33 -2.80
C GLN A 698 41.02 -15.76 -3.33
N SER A 699 41.76 -16.73 -2.79
CA SER A 699 41.63 -18.13 -3.17
C SER A 699 42.25 -19.06 -2.13
N VAL A 700 41.78 -20.31 -2.10
CA VAL A 700 42.34 -21.39 -1.29
C VAL A 700 42.70 -22.55 -2.21
N ASN A 701 43.89 -23.11 -2.03
CA ASN A 701 44.26 -24.41 -2.59
C ASN A 701 44.49 -25.39 -1.44
N ALA A 702 43.45 -26.15 -1.08
CA ALA A 702 43.53 -27.16 -0.03
C ALA A 702 44.18 -28.46 -0.55
N ASP A 703 43.81 -28.89 -1.77
CA ASP A 703 44.29 -30.16 -2.33
C ASP A 703 45.66 -30.00 -3.01
N ALA A 704 46.72 -30.21 -2.22
CA ALA A 704 48.10 -30.26 -2.71
C ALA A 704 48.30 -31.40 -3.72
N ALA A 705 48.94 -31.13 -4.86
CA ALA A 705 49.20 -32.15 -5.86
C ALA A 705 50.13 -33.25 -5.32
N GLY A 706 49.65 -34.50 -5.29
CA GLY A 706 50.43 -35.67 -4.88
C GLY A 706 50.16 -36.09 -3.44
N ASP A 707 51.21 -36.45 -2.70
CA ASP A 707 51.09 -36.78 -1.27
C ASP A 707 51.20 -35.50 -0.46
N GLU A 708 50.09 -35.07 0.15
CA GLU A 708 49.91 -33.84 0.93
C GLU A 708 50.97 -33.67 2.03
N TYR A 709 51.43 -34.76 2.66
CA TYR A 709 52.48 -34.73 3.69
C TYR A 709 53.88 -34.42 3.13
N SER A 710 54.06 -34.56 1.83
CA SER A 710 55.34 -34.33 1.13
C SER A 710 55.36 -33.04 0.30
N ASN A 711 54.20 -32.40 0.11
CA ASN A 711 54.02 -31.22 -0.73
C ASN A 711 53.20 -30.11 -0.04
N LEU A 712 53.45 -29.86 1.24
CA LEU A 712 52.73 -28.85 2.04
C LEU A 712 52.84 -27.40 1.52
N ASN A 713 53.78 -27.11 0.61
CA ASN A 713 53.87 -25.79 -0.01
C ASN A 713 52.86 -25.60 -1.16
N ASP A 714 52.25 -26.67 -1.65
CA ASP A 714 51.16 -26.64 -2.62
C ASP A 714 49.79 -26.58 -1.94
N GLU A 715 49.74 -26.59 -0.61
CA GLU A 715 48.57 -26.23 0.19
C GLU A 715 48.72 -24.77 0.67
N TYR A 716 47.80 -23.88 0.31
CA TYR A 716 47.94 -22.45 0.62
C TYR A 716 46.62 -21.65 0.58
N VAL A 717 46.64 -20.48 1.21
CA VAL A 717 45.61 -19.43 1.08
C VAL A 717 46.25 -18.19 0.47
N VAL A 718 45.60 -17.58 -0.51
CA VAL A 718 45.96 -16.28 -1.05
C VAL A 718 45.06 -15.24 -0.43
N PHE A 719 45.66 -14.28 0.27
CA PHE A 719 44.98 -13.11 0.78
C PHE A 719 45.20 -11.91 -0.14
N GLU A 720 44.23 -11.02 -0.19
CA GLU A 720 44.32 -9.74 -0.88
C GLU A 720 43.95 -8.58 0.05
N ASN A 721 44.52 -7.41 -0.23
CA ASN A 721 44.04 -6.14 0.31
C ASN A 721 43.30 -5.43 -0.82
N PRO A 722 41.95 -5.49 -0.88
CA PRO A 722 41.18 -4.84 -1.95
C PRO A 722 41.18 -3.31 -1.83
N ALA A 723 41.63 -2.75 -0.70
CA ALA A 723 41.69 -1.32 -0.47
C ALA A 723 42.85 -0.64 -1.20
N SER A 724 42.84 0.70 -1.24
CA SER A 724 43.88 1.49 -1.91
C SER A 724 45.06 1.80 -0.98
N ALA A 725 44.80 1.89 0.33
CA ALA A 725 45.81 2.01 1.37
C ALA A 725 46.42 0.65 1.76
N GLY A 726 47.66 0.65 2.24
CA GLY A 726 48.28 -0.56 2.81
C GLY A 726 47.74 -0.88 4.21
N ILE A 727 47.64 -2.16 4.55
CA ILE A 727 47.24 -2.67 5.88
C ILE A 727 48.47 -3.19 6.64
N ASP A 728 48.64 -2.79 7.90
CA ASP A 728 49.61 -3.39 8.82
C ASP A 728 48.98 -4.62 9.46
N LEU A 729 49.53 -5.80 9.18
CA LEU A 729 49.04 -7.08 9.70
C LEU A 729 49.79 -7.51 10.98
N THR A 730 50.53 -6.60 11.60
CA THR A 730 51.17 -6.89 12.89
C THR A 730 50.12 -7.30 13.93
N GLY A 731 50.22 -8.53 14.44
CA GLY A 731 49.30 -9.06 15.45
C GLY A 731 48.09 -9.79 14.89
N TYR A 732 47.86 -9.71 13.57
CA TYR A 732 46.80 -10.49 12.92
C TYR A 732 47.12 -11.99 12.98
N ALA A 733 46.07 -12.80 12.94
CA ALA A 733 46.20 -14.25 12.92
C ALA A 733 45.23 -14.91 11.95
N VAL A 734 45.66 -16.03 11.39
CA VAL A 734 44.85 -16.94 10.56
C VAL A 734 44.61 -18.22 11.36
N GLU A 735 43.38 -18.70 11.42
CA GLU A 735 43.00 -19.93 12.11
C GLU A 735 42.13 -20.81 11.20
N ASP A 736 42.28 -22.12 11.28
CA ASP A 736 41.33 -23.08 10.68
C ASP A 736 40.20 -23.44 11.66
N ALA A 737 39.18 -24.17 11.21
CA ALA A 737 38.08 -24.60 12.08
C ALA A 737 38.52 -25.58 13.20
N ALA A 738 39.72 -26.15 13.11
CA ALA A 738 40.30 -27.07 14.09
C ALA A 738 41.18 -26.37 15.15
N GLY A 739 41.39 -25.06 15.03
CA GLY A 739 42.19 -24.25 15.95
C GLY A 739 43.69 -24.22 15.66
N ASN A 740 44.13 -24.67 14.48
CA ASN A 740 45.50 -24.44 14.01
C ASN A 740 45.64 -22.96 13.68
N ARG A 741 46.57 -22.27 14.35
CA ARG A 741 46.72 -20.80 14.27
C ARG A 741 48.09 -20.38 13.74
N TYR A 742 48.10 -19.42 12.83
CA TYR A 742 49.26 -18.69 12.30
C TYR A 742 49.18 -17.23 12.72
N GLU A 743 50.29 -16.61 13.08
CA GLU A 743 50.37 -15.16 13.34
C GLU A 743 51.23 -14.51 12.25
N PHE A 744 50.75 -13.40 11.70
CA PHE A 744 51.52 -12.62 10.74
C PHE A 744 52.80 -12.07 11.39
N PRO A 745 53.94 -11.99 10.66
CA PRO A 745 55.17 -11.45 11.21
C PRO A 745 55.00 -10.00 11.65
N SER A 746 55.59 -9.64 12.78
CA SER A 746 55.59 -8.24 13.24
C SER A 746 56.25 -7.32 12.21
N GLY A 747 55.55 -6.25 11.84
CA GLY A 747 55.94 -5.30 10.80
C GLY A 747 55.58 -5.73 9.38
N PHE A 748 54.82 -6.81 9.19
CA PHE A 748 54.33 -7.21 7.87
C PHE A 748 53.20 -6.27 7.42
N THR A 749 53.36 -5.65 6.26
CA THR A 749 52.37 -4.72 5.69
C THR A 749 52.00 -5.18 4.29
N LEU A 750 50.71 -5.30 4.01
CA LEU A 750 50.19 -5.65 2.68
C LEU A 750 49.72 -4.36 1.98
N ALA A 751 50.39 -3.98 0.90
CA ALA A 751 50.04 -2.78 0.13
C ALA A 751 48.63 -2.88 -0.47
N GLY A 752 47.98 -1.73 -0.71
CA GLY A 752 46.67 -1.69 -1.36
C GLY A 752 46.69 -2.32 -2.75
N GLY A 753 45.69 -3.15 -3.05
CA GLY A 753 45.57 -3.95 -4.27
C GLY A 753 46.60 -5.09 -4.39
N ALA A 754 47.42 -5.35 -3.38
CA ALA A 754 48.42 -6.42 -3.39
C ALA A 754 47.86 -7.72 -2.80
N THR A 755 48.55 -8.83 -3.10
CA THR A 755 48.25 -10.16 -2.55
C THR A 755 49.44 -10.75 -1.81
N VAL A 756 49.16 -11.60 -0.83
CA VAL A 756 50.14 -12.42 -0.12
C VAL A 756 49.65 -13.86 -0.06
N THR A 757 50.54 -14.82 -0.33
CA THR A 757 50.24 -16.25 -0.25
C THR A 757 50.77 -16.82 1.07
N LEU A 758 49.92 -17.38 1.91
CA LEU A 758 50.29 -18.16 3.09
C LEU A 758 50.30 -19.65 2.75
N ARG A 759 51.49 -20.25 2.69
CA ARG A 759 51.70 -21.68 2.41
C ARG A 759 51.79 -22.47 3.72
N SER A 760 51.19 -23.64 3.78
CA SER A 760 51.20 -24.49 4.99
C SER A 760 52.58 -25.05 5.32
N GLY A 761 53.42 -25.29 4.31
CA GLY A 761 54.75 -25.86 4.50
C GLY A 761 55.83 -24.87 4.95
N THR A 762 57.10 -25.18 4.66
CA THR A 762 58.27 -24.42 5.11
C THR A 762 58.93 -23.63 3.97
N GLY A 763 59.45 -22.45 4.27
CA GLY A 763 60.18 -21.60 3.32
C GLY A 763 60.86 -20.43 3.99
N THR A 764 61.11 -19.36 3.23
CA THR A 764 61.62 -18.09 3.75
C THR A 764 60.62 -17.00 3.39
N ASP A 765 60.10 -16.32 4.41
CA ASP A 765 59.09 -15.26 4.22
C ASP A 765 59.63 -14.12 3.35
N THR A 766 58.73 -13.59 2.53
CA THR A 766 58.91 -12.41 1.66
C THR A 766 57.66 -11.54 1.73
N ASP A 767 57.68 -10.38 1.09
CA ASP A 767 56.54 -9.45 1.07
C ASP A 767 55.28 -10.04 0.38
N THR A 768 55.41 -11.13 -0.38
CA THR A 768 54.31 -11.77 -1.14
C THR A 768 54.09 -13.24 -0.84
N GLU A 769 54.98 -13.86 -0.05
CA GLU A 769 54.87 -15.27 0.33
C GLU A 769 55.28 -15.47 1.79
N LEU A 770 54.39 -16.11 2.55
CA LEU A 770 54.55 -16.45 3.95
C LEU A 770 54.45 -17.96 4.13
N TYR A 771 55.15 -18.49 5.13
CA TYR A 771 55.22 -19.93 5.39
C TYR A 771 54.80 -20.26 6.82
N TRP A 772 53.71 -21.01 6.97
CA TRP A 772 53.20 -21.45 8.28
C TRP A 772 54.21 -22.32 9.02
N GLY A 773 55.02 -23.10 8.29
CA GLY A 773 55.96 -24.04 8.87
C GLY A 773 55.28 -25.25 9.52
N GLY A 774 54.03 -25.54 9.12
CA GLY A 774 53.27 -26.69 9.56
C GLY A 774 53.98 -28.00 9.19
N GLY A 775 53.97 -28.96 10.12
CA GLY A 775 54.49 -30.32 9.87
C GLY A 775 53.46 -31.29 9.30
N SER A 776 52.25 -30.79 9.00
CA SER A 776 51.07 -31.51 8.53
C SER A 776 50.18 -30.57 7.72
N PRO A 777 49.27 -31.11 6.88
CA PRO A 777 48.26 -30.31 6.20
C PRO A 777 47.38 -29.54 7.20
N VAL A 778 46.97 -28.33 6.82
CA VAL A 778 46.13 -27.42 7.62
C VAL A 778 44.72 -27.32 7.04
N TRP A 779 44.57 -27.38 5.72
CA TRP A 779 43.34 -27.05 5.02
C TRP A 779 42.64 -28.32 4.52
N ASN A 780 41.45 -28.63 5.03
CA ASN A 780 40.78 -29.88 4.69
C ASN A 780 40.22 -29.92 3.26
N ASN A 781 40.66 -30.91 2.46
CA ASN A 781 40.22 -31.14 1.08
C ASN A 781 38.70 -31.33 0.89
N SER A 782 37.97 -31.73 1.94
CA SER A 782 36.50 -31.89 1.88
C SER A 782 35.73 -30.63 2.26
N GLY A 783 36.43 -29.51 2.49
CA GLY A 783 35.88 -28.25 2.98
C GLY A 783 36.39 -27.92 4.38
N ASP A 784 36.67 -26.64 4.59
CA ASP A 784 37.20 -26.04 5.83
C ASP A 784 36.80 -24.57 5.90
N THR A 785 37.16 -23.89 6.99
CA THR A 785 36.93 -22.46 7.16
C THR A 785 38.24 -21.74 7.49
N VAL A 786 38.59 -20.74 6.69
CA VAL A 786 39.66 -19.78 6.97
C VAL A 786 39.07 -18.66 7.83
N LEU A 787 39.56 -18.52 9.06
CA LEU A 787 39.22 -17.46 9.98
C LEU A 787 40.41 -16.49 10.09
N VAL A 788 40.17 -15.18 10.00
CA VAL A 788 41.22 -14.17 10.25
C VAL A 788 40.79 -13.30 11.42
N PHE A 789 41.70 -13.09 12.35
CA PHE A 789 41.55 -12.22 13.50
C PHE A 789 42.51 -11.05 13.42
N ASP A 790 42.06 -9.85 13.80
CA ASP A 790 42.88 -8.66 13.87
C ASP A 790 43.80 -8.65 15.12
N ASP A 791 44.54 -7.55 15.31
CA ASP A 791 45.45 -7.35 16.44
C ASP A 791 44.75 -7.18 17.80
N THR A 792 43.44 -6.94 17.80
CA THR A 792 42.58 -6.92 19.00
C THR A 792 42.00 -8.29 19.35
N GLY A 793 42.08 -9.25 18.42
CA GLY A 793 41.49 -10.58 18.53
C GLY A 793 40.06 -10.65 18.01
N SER A 794 39.58 -9.63 17.29
CA SER A 794 38.26 -9.63 16.65
C SER A 794 38.34 -10.35 15.31
N GLN A 795 37.33 -11.18 15.00
CA GLN A 795 37.29 -11.89 13.73
C GLN A 795 36.91 -10.93 12.60
N VAL A 796 37.78 -10.78 11.61
CA VAL A 796 37.62 -9.85 10.47
C VAL A 796 37.41 -10.56 9.13
N VAL A 797 37.69 -11.87 9.04
CA VAL A 797 37.35 -12.70 7.87
C VAL A 797 36.83 -14.06 8.32
N SER A 798 35.80 -14.57 7.64
CA SER A 798 35.37 -15.97 7.68
C SER A 798 35.08 -16.43 6.26
N TYR A 799 35.84 -17.40 5.77
CA TYR A 799 35.73 -17.91 4.40
C TYR A 799 35.69 -19.43 4.39
N SER A 800 34.58 -20.02 3.92
CA SER A 800 34.43 -21.46 3.75
C SER A 800 34.44 -21.83 2.26
N TYR A 801 35.05 -22.97 1.91
CA TYR A 801 35.22 -23.42 0.52
C TYR A 801 34.84 -24.88 0.31
#